data_AF-A0AAE6SSV1-F1
#
_entry.id   AF-A0AAE6SSV1-F1
#
_cell.length_a   1.000
_cell.length_b   1.000
_cell.length_c   1.000
_cell.angle_alpha   90.00
_cell.angle_beta   90.00
_cell.angle_gamma   90.00
#
_symmetry.space_group_name_H-M   'P 1'
#
loop_
_entity.id
_entity.type
_entity.pdbx_description
1 polymer ?
#
loop_
_entity_poly.entity_id
_entity_poly.type
_entity_poly.pdbx_seq_one_letter_code
_entity_poly.pdbx_strand_id
1 'polypeptide(L)'
;MLFVKYFNKRPIALAISLALLASIGSAVAYESPVHVFSVNDVLGGLNGVTFADDQTIICGLGPVSCPDDNPALLDKSGVMLYPVDSEFGFYVVDFLGAQPKARNGDYLEGFVGNIDEGGGVIGIQVANAATEKYKVKPPLGTWCQGLGGTSVKCETEHYTVMEHALSCYETIPYFFASPDGTQAIISTPDGTLSYDCAGAPLDDNVQVLVGGQQAYRLTNAIPCETDGQPEGCQMFPNDKTNMLDNIALSSDYSVQLKDDGKPLYGWGGIHKRPNDIRMYAQLALPEEWKTSTENFVVTRAELVVNHWITNNPNDQLRPEDLENEAATGRKPSYRIEGDGDAAVWKSTVPCYEGDSDIIDTESGAFDPSFIGVGTILKNTPKALDPLATTGESAAEHPYAFSSDLAGGYSNAYYTTINRDPFEWSYDANPDPKIQDFIGSALPNASLGELVSGPRWRLKPNKFGQDLPGLEIPLIECSAPPFAKENIKYEVGTPTTTVINLLDWEEGEISPLATSRGWVDVTANEYVTIVTEDGEPAVTSNGLPMTSDFDLAVYIKGDSKSTALYNAQLIIEYEGEVPMVNTDVDVALTAFAASATVSFNQTVAMVVDVSNLKPSSVSGEVTITGVTNQGVVIELPPMAFSDLAEGDTISLNASWTANIIRTSAVSWTATVTAEGDLNSDNDTATATTKIRR
;
A
#
# COMPACT_ATOMS: atom_id res chain seq x y z
N MET A 1 27.43 17.11 29.94
CA MET A 1 26.42 16.71 30.94
C MET A 1 25.07 17.26 30.48
N LEU A 2 24.51 16.63 29.46
CA LEU A 2 23.13 16.79 28.98
C LEU A 2 22.57 15.37 28.89
N PHE A 3 21.39 15.15 29.47
CA PHE A 3 20.75 13.85 29.62
C PHE A 3 20.17 13.38 28.28
N VAL A 4 20.78 12.36 27.68
CA VAL A 4 20.14 11.51 26.66
C VAL A 4 19.29 10.49 27.40
N LYS A 5 17.98 10.48 27.17
CA LYS A 5 17.07 9.45 27.71
C LYS A 5 17.25 8.16 26.91
N TYR A 6 18.04 7.24 27.45
CA TYR A 6 18.00 5.84 27.04
C TYR A 6 16.74 5.19 27.62
N PHE A 7 15.81 4.77 26.77
CA PHE A 7 14.71 3.90 27.19
C PHE A 7 15.20 2.45 27.20
N ASN A 8 15.48 1.94 28.40
CA ASN A 8 15.64 0.51 28.67
C ASN A 8 14.37 -0.24 28.25
N LYS A 9 14.46 -1.09 27.22
CA LYS A 9 13.40 -2.04 26.87
C LYS A 9 13.35 -3.13 27.95
N ARG A 10 12.25 -3.17 28.70
CA ARG A 10 11.81 -4.32 29.50
C ARG A 10 10.38 -4.64 29.07
N PRO A 11 9.96 -5.92 29.07
CA PRO A 11 8.59 -6.28 28.70
C PRO A 11 7.68 -5.84 29.85
N ILE A 12 7.06 -4.68 29.70
CA ILE A 12 5.94 -4.26 30.55
C ILE A 12 4.69 -4.63 29.77
N ALA A 13 3.96 -5.63 30.27
CA ALA A 13 2.59 -5.86 29.85
C ALA A 13 1.82 -4.55 30.00
N LEU A 14 1.51 -3.92 28.86
CA LEU A 14 0.78 -2.67 28.83
C LEU A 14 -0.69 -3.01 29.10
N ALA A 15 -1.09 -2.87 30.36
CA ALA A 15 -2.50 -2.69 30.69
C ALA A 15 -2.93 -1.35 30.08
N ILE A 16 -3.72 -1.43 29.01
CA ILE A 16 -4.38 -0.28 28.38
C ILE A 16 -5.15 0.46 29.48
N SER A 17 -4.61 1.58 29.94
CA SER A 17 -5.34 2.50 30.80
C SER A 17 -6.23 3.35 29.90
N LEU A 18 -7.44 2.83 29.65
CA LEU A 18 -8.56 3.61 29.12
C LEU A 18 -8.81 4.80 30.05
N ALA A 19 -8.35 5.97 29.64
CA ALA A 19 -8.83 7.25 30.16
C ALA A 19 -8.67 8.34 29.09
N LEU A 20 -9.18 8.09 27.88
CA LEU A 20 -9.76 9.15 27.06
C LEU A 20 -11.27 9.07 27.24
N LEU A 21 -11.91 10.22 27.47
CA LEU A 21 -13.36 10.33 27.52
C LEU A 21 -13.94 9.72 26.24
N ALA A 22 -14.79 8.72 26.39
CA ALA A 22 -15.63 8.20 25.32
C ALA A 22 -16.63 9.28 24.89
N SER A 23 -16.28 10.10 23.90
CA SER A 23 -17.24 10.38 22.85
C SER A 23 -17.31 9.11 22.02
N ILE A 24 -18.41 8.38 22.13
CA ILE A 24 -18.72 7.29 21.21
C ILE A 24 -19.08 7.97 19.89
N GLY A 25 -18.07 8.37 19.12
CA GLY A 25 -18.26 8.74 17.72
C GLY A 25 -18.80 7.52 16.98
N SER A 26 -19.74 7.72 16.06
CA SER A 26 -20.18 6.62 15.21
C SER A 26 -19.09 6.36 14.18
N ALA A 27 -18.85 5.09 13.83
CA ALA A 27 -17.92 4.79 12.73
C ALA A 27 -18.53 5.30 11.42
N VAL A 28 -17.80 6.17 10.72
CA VAL A 28 -18.14 6.65 9.38
C VAL A 28 -17.31 5.85 8.38
N ALA A 29 -17.95 5.25 7.38
CA ALA A 29 -17.29 4.57 6.28
C ALA A 29 -17.24 5.50 5.06
N TYR A 30 -16.07 5.55 4.41
CA TYR A 30 -15.82 6.34 3.20
C TYR A 30 -15.12 5.48 2.15
N GLU A 31 -15.60 5.58 0.92
CA GLU A 31 -14.93 5.03 -0.26
C GLU A 31 -14.67 6.17 -1.23
N SER A 32 -13.42 6.33 -1.67
CA SER A 32 -13.11 7.31 -2.70
C SER A 32 -13.74 6.89 -4.04
N PRO A 33 -13.97 7.85 -4.97
CA PRO A 33 -14.12 7.50 -6.37
C PRO A 33 -12.94 6.65 -6.84
N VAL A 34 -13.20 5.73 -7.77
CA VAL A 34 -12.16 4.90 -8.39
C VAL A 34 -11.34 5.75 -9.35
N HIS A 35 -10.03 5.83 -9.13
CA HIS A 35 -9.10 6.45 -10.09
C HIS A 35 -8.68 5.42 -11.13
N VAL A 36 -8.94 5.68 -12.40
CA VAL A 36 -8.49 4.83 -13.51
C VAL A 36 -7.18 5.38 -14.06
N PHE A 37 -6.13 4.57 -14.03
CA PHE A 37 -4.81 5.00 -14.48
C PHE A 37 -4.77 5.19 -16.00
N SER A 38 -4.06 6.22 -16.44
CA SER A 38 -3.85 6.53 -17.86
C SER A 38 -2.48 7.15 -18.09
N VAL A 39 -2.11 7.35 -19.35
CA VAL A 39 -0.88 8.07 -19.72
C VAL A 39 -0.78 9.47 -19.14
N ASN A 40 -1.91 10.11 -18.79
CA ASN A 40 -1.92 11.44 -18.16
C ASN A 40 -1.30 11.44 -16.77
N ASP A 41 -1.28 10.29 -16.10
CA ASP A 41 -0.78 10.13 -14.73
C ASP A 41 0.75 9.96 -14.68
N VAL A 42 1.42 9.85 -15.83
CA VAL A 42 2.86 9.57 -15.89
C VAL A 42 3.66 10.81 -15.50
N LEU A 43 4.51 10.67 -14.50
CA LEU A 43 5.40 11.74 -14.03
C LEU A 43 6.64 11.86 -14.94
N GLY A 44 7.02 13.11 -15.25
CA GLY A 44 8.21 13.40 -16.06
C GLY A 44 9.50 13.56 -15.24
N GLY A 45 9.41 14.02 -13.99
CA GLY A 45 10.60 14.29 -13.19
C GLY A 45 10.30 14.67 -11.75
N LEU A 46 11.32 15.14 -11.04
CA LEU A 46 11.25 15.44 -9.61
C LEU A 46 10.48 16.72 -9.26
N ASN A 47 9.94 17.41 -10.26
CA ASN A 47 9.14 18.62 -10.11
C ASN A 47 7.62 18.36 -9.96
N GLY A 48 7.20 17.08 -9.93
CA GLY A 48 5.78 16.71 -9.77
C GLY A 48 4.92 16.91 -11.03
N VAL A 49 5.52 17.23 -12.17
CA VAL A 49 4.77 17.49 -13.41
C VAL A 49 4.40 16.17 -14.10
N THR A 50 3.11 16.01 -14.41
CA THR A 50 2.58 14.85 -15.13
C THR A 50 2.48 15.10 -16.64
N PHE A 51 2.23 14.05 -17.43
CA PHE A 51 1.96 14.19 -18.86
C PHE A 51 0.69 15.01 -19.16
N ALA A 52 -0.28 15.04 -18.24
CA ALA A 52 -1.45 15.91 -18.37
C ALA A 52 -1.05 17.40 -18.47
N ASP A 53 -0.01 17.78 -17.75
CA ASP A 53 0.50 19.15 -17.65
C ASP A 53 1.57 19.44 -18.71
N ASP A 54 2.45 18.47 -18.97
CA ASP A 54 3.53 18.58 -19.96
C ASP A 54 3.51 17.41 -20.96
N GLN A 55 2.89 17.67 -22.11
CA GLN A 55 2.78 16.72 -23.21
C GLN A 55 4.11 16.39 -23.91
N THR A 56 5.24 16.97 -23.47
CA THR A 56 6.57 16.60 -23.98
C THR A 56 7.15 15.39 -23.25
N ILE A 57 6.55 14.91 -22.16
CA ILE A 57 7.00 13.72 -21.40
C ILE A 57 6.86 12.43 -22.24
N ILE A 58 5.81 12.34 -23.06
CA ILE A 58 5.54 11.17 -23.91
C ILE A 58 5.48 11.63 -25.37
N CYS A 59 6.39 11.13 -26.21
CA CYS A 59 6.37 11.48 -27.62
C CYS A 59 5.23 10.77 -28.37
N GLY A 60 4.78 11.33 -29.48
CA GLY A 60 3.77 10.73 -30.36
C GLY A 60 2.32 10.85 -29.89
N LEU A 61 2.09 11.14 -28.60
CA LEU A 61 0.77 11.48 -28.05
C LEU A 61 0.53 13.00 -27.95
N GLY A 62 1.61 13.77 -27.77
CA GLY A 62 1.59 15.22 -27.66
C GLY A 62 2.04 15.96 -28.92
N PRO A 63 2.54 17.20 -28.79
CA PRO A 63 3.04 18.00 -29.92
C PRO A 63 4.41 17.53 -30.44
N VAL A 64 5.10 16.65 -29.71
CA VAL A 64 6.44 16.16 -30.04
C VAL A 64 6.34 14.82 -30.76
N SER A 65 6.96 14.72 -31.94
CA SER A 65 7.13 13.45 -32.65
C SER A 65 8.21 12.59 -32.02
N CYS A 66 8.01 11.27 -31.99
CA CYS A 66 9.04 10.35 -31.50
C CYS A 66 10.29 10.34 -32.39
N PRO A 67 11.49 10.14 -31.80
CA PRO A 67 12.71 9.89 -32.55
C PRO A 67 12.58 8.69 -33.50
N ASP A 68 13.21 8.76 -34.68
CA ASP A 68 13.14 7.71 -35.70
C ASP A 68 13.70 6.35 -35.21
N ASP A 69 14.66 6.39 -34.29
CA ASP A 69 15.32 5.25 -33.68
C ASP A 69 14.60 4.70 -32.43
N ASN A 70 13.57 5.40 -31.95
CA ASN A 70 12.73 4.95 -30.85
C ASN A 70 11.24 5.26 -31.09
N PRO A 71 10.58 4.56 -32.05
CA PRO A 71 9.18 4.80 -32.36
C PRO A 71 8.24 4.14 -31.34
N ALA A 72 6.95 4.51 -31.38
CA ALA A 72 5.90 3.79 -30.68
C ALA A 72 5.80 2.32 -31.14
N LEU A 73 5.47 1.41 -30.23
CA LEU A 73 5.50 -0.04 -30.43
C LEU A 73 4.15 -0.67 -30.05
N LEU A 74 3.70 -1.64 -30.84
CA LEU A 74 2.56 -2.48 -30.47
C LEU A 74 3.07 -3.65 -29.62
N ASP A 75 2.56 -3.77 -28.40
CA ASP A 75 2.94 -4.86 -27.52
C ASP A 75 2.20 -6.17 -27.82
N LYS A 76 2.53 -7.22 -27.06
CA LYS A 76 1.95 -8.56 -27.24
C LYS A 76 0.47 -8.64 -26.85
N SER A 77 -0.01 -7.71 -26.04
CA SER A 77 -1.39 -7.61 -25.59
C SER A 77 -2.23 -6.76 -26.55
N GLY A 78 -1.61 -6.16 -27.58
CA GLY A 78 -2.28 -5.33 -28.57
C GLY A 78 -2.40 -3.86 -28.17
N VAL A 79 -1.69 -3.42 -27.13
CA VAL A 79 -1.66 -2.03 -26.68
C VAL A 79 -0.52 -1.29 -27.39
N MET A 80 -0.81 -0.09 -27.90
CA MET A 80 0.22 0.80 -28.45
C MET A 80 0.94 1.52 -27.31
N LEU A 81 2.24 1.29 -27.19
CA LEU A 81 3.11 1.90 -26.19
C LEU A 81 3.97 2.99 -26.83
N TYR A 82 4.07 4.13 -26.16
CA TYR A 82 4.76 5.32 -26.59
C TYR A 82 5.98 5.60 -25.70
N PRO A 83 7.12 5.98 -26.27
CA PRO A 83 8.34 6.29 -25.53
C PRO A 83 8.19 7.44 -24.52
N VAL A 84 8.88 7.31 -23.39
CA VAL A 84 8.86 8.26 -22.26
C VAL A 84 10.23 8.91 -22.09
N ASP A 85 10.26 10.23 -21.88
CA ASP A 85 11.43 11.02 -21.46
C ASP A 85 11.25 11.44 -19.99
N SER A 86 12.01 10.82 -19.09
CA SER A 86 11.90 11.07 -17.65
C SER A 86 13.24 11.21 -16.91
N GLU A 87 13.22 11.86 -15.74
CA GLU A 87 14.40 11.99 -14.86
C GLU A 87 14.67 10.74 -14.01
N PHE A 88 13.73 9.79 -13.99
CA PHE A 88 13.75 8.62 -13.11
C PHE A 88 14.61 7.48 -13.66
N GLY A 89 15.85 7.79 -14.00
CA GLY A 89 16.83 6.84 -14.51
C GLY A 89 18.25 7.30 -14.25
N PHE A 90 19.21 6.49 -14.67
CA PHE A 90 20.63 6.77 -14.43
C PHE A 90 21.48 6.58 -15.68
N TYR A 91 22.45 7.47 -15.87
CA TYR A 91 23.64 7.21 -16.68
C TYR A 91 24.64 6.43 -15.82
N VAL A 92 25.07 5.26 -16.30
CA VAL A 92 26.00 4.40 -15.56
C VAL A 92 27.38 4.38 -16.19
N VAL A 93 28.42 4.32 -15.37
CA VAL A 93 29.82 4.26 -15.81
C VAL A 93 30.56 3.20 -15.00
N ASP A 94 31.13 2.23 -15.72
CA ASP A 94 31.96 1.17 -15.13
C ASP A 94 33.02 1.76 -14.17
N PHE A 95 33.05 1.20 -12.96
CA PHE A 95 33.95 1.52 -11.84
C PHE A 95 33.82 2.92 -11.22
N LEU A 96 32.91 3.76 -11.73
CA LEU A 96 32.71 5.11 -11.22
C LEU A 96 31.38 5.23 -10.45
N GLY A 97 30.30 4.70 -11.01
CA GLY A 97 28.97 4.74 -10.38
C GLY A 97 27.87 5.14 -11.36
N ALA A 98 26.90 5.87 -10.86
CA ALA A 98 25.68 6.23 -11.56
C ALA A 98 25.30 7.69 -11.32
N GLN A 99 24.93 8.40 -12.37
CA GLN A 99 24.48 9.79 -12.34
C GLN A 99 23.00 9.85 -12.73
N PRO A 100 22.16 10.60 -11.99
CA PRO A 100 20.76 10.81 -12.37
C PRO A 100 20.63 11.37 -13.80
N LYS A 101 19.60 10.92 -14.51
CA LYS A 101 19.22 11.47 -15.81
C LYS A 101 18.51 12.81 -15.65
N ALA A 102 18.44 13.54 -16.75
CA ALA A 102 17.63 14.74 -16.88
C ALA A 102 16.85 14.62 -18.19
N ARG A 103 15.66 15.23 -18.24
CA ARG A 103 14.86 15.24 -19.46
C ARG A 103 15.62 15.94 -20.59
N ASN A 104 15.78 15.24 -21.69
CA ASN A 104 16.66 15.66 -22.79
C ASN A 104 16.06 15.41 -24.19
N GLY A 105 14.84 14.85 -24.25
CA GLY A 105 14.16 14.52 -25.50
C GLY A 105 14.70 13.29 -26.24
N ASP A 106 15.44 12.38 -25.59
CA ASP A 106 15.87 11.11 -26.18
C ASP A 106 14.83 9.98 -26.03
N TYR A 107 13.94 10.10 -25.04
CA TYR A 107 12.83 9.20 -24.74
C TYR A 107 13.24 7.73 -24.48
N LEU A 108 14.40 7.49 -23.88
CA LEU A 108 14.96 6.14 -23.71
C LEU A 108 14.62 5.48 -22.35
N GLU A 109 13.71 6.05 -21.56
CA GLU A 109 13.43 5.59 -20.20
C GLU A 109 12.42 4.43 -20.15
N GLY A 110 11.66 4.23 -21.22
CA GLY A 110 10.72 3.14 -21.38
C GLY A 110 9.50 3.57 -22.19
N PHE A 111 8.39 2.85 -22.05
CA PHE A 111 7.19 3.03 -22.86
C PHE A 111 5.92 2.89 -22.02
N VAL A 112 4.88 3.64 -22.39
CA VAL A 112 3.56 3.62 -21.76
C VAL A 112 2.44 3.70 -22.79
N GLY A 113 1.27 3.14 -22.48
CA GLY A 113 0.10 3.27 -23.34
C GLY A 113 -1.20 3.00 -22.61
N ASN A 114 -2.29 3.63 -23.04
CA ASN A 114 -3.62 3.38 -22.48
C ASN A 114 -4.13 2.00 -22.89
N ILE A 115 -4.80 1.33 -21.95
CA ILE A 115 -5.60 0.14 -22.21
C ILE A 115 -7.03 0.62 -22.46
N ASP A 116 -7.48 0.49 -23.70
CA ASP A 116 -8.82 0.90 -24.12
C ASP A 116 -9.77 -0.30 -24.24
N GLU A 117 -10.93 -0.23 -23.59
CA GLU A 117 -12.01 -1.22 -23.74
C GLU A 117 -13.36 -0.50 -23.86
N GLY A 118 -14.21 -0.93 -24.80
CA GLY A 118 -15.55 -0.34 -24.98
C GLY A 118 -15.57 1.14 -25.37
N GLY A 119 -14.44 1.71 -25.80
CA GLY A 119 -14.30 3.13 -26.13
C GLY A 119 -13.91 4.04 -24.96
N GLY A 120 -13.52 3.47 -23.81
CA GLY A 120 -12.95 4.20 -22.69
C GLY A 120 -11.61 3.61 -22.24
N VAL A 121 -10.79 4.44 -21.61
CA VAL A 121 -9.55 4.01 -20.94
C VAL A 121 -9.93 3.26 -19.66
N ILE A 122 -9.39 2.07 -19.47
CA ILE A 122 -9.60 1.23 -18.28
C ILE A 122 -8.31 0.99 -17.48
N GLY A 123 -7.18 1.48 -17.96
CA GLY A 123 -5.87 1.34 -17.33
C GLY A 123 -4.73 1.82 -18.21
N ILE A 124 -3.51 1.60 -17.72
CA ILE A 124 -2.26 1.88 -18.41
C ILE A 124 -1.40 0.62 -18.46
N GLN A 125 -0.69 0.43 -19.56
CA GLN A 125 0.33 -0.58 -19.72
C GLN A 125 1.71 0.08 -19.78
N VAL A 126 2.64 -0.44 -19.01
CA VAL A 126 3.96 0.15 -18.76
C VAL A 126 5.04 -0.88 -19.06
N ALA A 127 6.02 -0.52 -19.86
CA ALA A 127 7.21 -1.34 -20.14
C ALA A 127 8.46 -0.48 -19.93
N ASN A 128 9.33 -0.89 -19.03
CA ASN A 128 10.50 -0.10 -18.68
C ASN A 128 11.63 -0.28 -19.72
N ALA A 129 12.60 0.63 -19.74
CA ALA A 129 13.86 0.37 -20.42
C ALA A 129 14.59 -0.82 -19.78
N ALA A 130 15.54 -1.40 -20.51
CA ALA A 130 16.38 -2.45 -19.98
C ALA A 130 17.18 -1.91 -18.78
N THR A 131 17.19 -2.65 -17.66
CA THR A 131 17.98 -2.29 -16.48
C THR A 131 19.46 -2.16 -16.84
N GLU A 132 20.00 -0.96 -16.61
CA GLU A 132 21.41 -0.66 -16.82
C GLU A 132 22.29 -1.38 -15.78
N LYS A 133 23.51 -1.69 -16.18
CA LYS A 133 24.50 -2.39 -15.33
C LYS A 133 25.85 -1.75 -15.49
N TYR A 134 26.58 -1.64 -14.38
CA TYR A 134 27.97 -1.21 -14.40
C TYR A 134 28.81 -2.07 -13.48
N LYS A 135 30.07 -2.25 -13.88
CA LYS A 135 31.05 -3.06 -13.15
C LYS A 135 31.62 -2.28 -11.99
N VAL A 136 31.99 -2.99 -10.94
CA VAL A 136 32.78 -2.49 -9.82
C VAL A 136 33.81 -3.54 -9.44
N LYS A 137 34.80 -3.16 -8.62
CA LYS A 137 35.77 -4.13 -8.11
C LYS A 137 35.10 -4.95 -6.99
N PRO A 138 35.03 -6.29 -7.08
CA PRO A 138 34.55 -7.08 -5.96
C PRO A 138 35.35 -6.82 -4.68
N PRO A 139 34.73 -6.84 -3.50
CA PRO A 139 33.31 -7.13 -3.22
C PRO A 139 32.34 -5.94 -3.26
N LEU A 140 32.65 -4.82 -3.93
CA LEU A 140 31.80 -3.61 -3.92
C LEU A 140 30.42 -3.79 -4.59
N GLY A 141 30.26 -4.79 -5.43
CA GLY A 141 29.04 -4.97 -6.22
C GLY A 141 27.91 -5.56 -5.40
N THR A 142 26.69 -5.44 -5.92
CA THR A 142 25.51 -6.03 -5.29
C THR A 142 24.93 -7.20 -6.06
N TRP A 143 25.61 -7.58 -7.14
CA TRP A 143 25.30 -8.74 -7.95
C TRP A 143 26.60 -9.46 -8.32
N CYS A 144 26.60 -10.78 -8.19
CA CYS A 144 27.66 -11.63 -8.70
C CYS A 144 27.39 -11.91 -10.17
N GLN A 145 28.36 -11.59 -11.04
CA GLN A 145 28.26 -11.85 -12.47
C GLN A 145 28.99 -13.15 -12.84
N GLY A 146 28.26 -14.08 -13.46
CA GLY A 146 28.83 -15.29 -14.02
C GLY A 146 29.35 -15.10 -15.45
N LEU A 147 30.31 -15.94 -15.85
CA LEU A 147 30.67 -16.09 -17.26
C LEU A 147 29.44 -16.58 -18.03
N GLY A 148 29.05 -15.86 -19.09
CA GLY A 148 27.80 -16.12 -19.82
C GLY A 148 26.69 -15.10 -19.56
N GLY A 149 26.92 -14.11 -18.68
CA GLY A 149 26.03 -12.94 -18.52
C GLY A 149 24.87 -13.15 -17.54
N THR A 150 24.75 -14.34 -16.94
CA THR A 150 23.86 -14.56 -15.80
C THR A 150 24.39 -13.80 -14.57
N SER A 151 23.47 -13.33 -13.73
CA SER A 151 23.81 -12.60 -12.51
C SER A 151 22.90 -13.06 -11.39
N VAL A 152 23.45 -13.29 -10.20
CA VAL A 152 22.71 -13.58 -8.97
C VAL A 152 22.86 -12.38 -8.04
N LYS A 153 21.81 -12.04 -7.30
CA LYS A 153 21.90 -10.94 -6.33
C LYS A 153 22.87 -11.36 -5.23
N CYS A 154 23.78 -10.46 -4.91
CA CYS A 154 24.83 -10.63 -3.91
C CYS A 154 24.81 -9.41 -3.00
N GLU A 155 23.61 -9.06 -2.52
CA GLU A 155 23.37 -8.04 -1.51
C GLU A 155 22.19 -8.46 -0.61
N THR A 156 22.26 -8.08 0.67
CA THR A 156 21.20 -8.28 1.68
C THR A 156 21.29 -7.21 2.76
N GLU A 157 20.21 -6.96 3.49
CA GLU A 157 20.19 -6.10 4.69
C GLU A 157 20.52 -6.88 5.98
N HIS A 158 20.65 -8.21 5.87
CA HIS A 158 20.82 -9.12 7.00
C HIS A 158 22.21 -9.73 6.98
N TYR A 159 23.02 -9.41 7.97
CA TYR A 159 24.40 -9.91 8.08
C TYR A 159 24.45 -11.43 8.09
N THR A 160 23.56 -12.09 8.83
CA THR A 160 23.49 -13.56 8.95
C THR A 160 23.19 -14.26 7.63
N VAL A 161 22.47 -13.61 6.70
CA VAL A 161 22.24 -14.13 5.35
C VAL A 161 23.51 -14.04 4.50
N MET A 162 24.24 -12.91 4.60
CA MET A 162 25.53 -12.77 3.92
C MET A 162 26.57 -13.75 4.49
N GLU A 163 26.64 -13.87 5.82
CA GLU A 163 27.58 -14.74 6.53
C GLU A 163 27.40 -16.20 6.11
N HIS A 164 26.15 -16.68 6.05
CA HIS A 164 25.80 -18.02 5.55
C HIS A 164 26.19 -18.22 4.07
N ALA A 165 26.04 -17.20 3.23
CA ALA A 165 26.39 -17.30 1.81
C ALA A 165 27.91 -17.32 1.56
N LEU A 166 28.70 -16.69 2.44
CA LEU A 166 30.14 -16.49 2.26
C LEU A 166 31.02 -17.41 3.10
N SER A 167 30.48 -17.98 4.18
CA SER A 167 31.25 -18.78 5.13
C SER A 167 30.41 -19.88 5.77
N CYS A 168 31.08 -20.80 6.47
CA CYS A 168 30.42 -21.74 7.38
C CYS A 168 30.49 -21.30 8.85
N TYR A 169 31.00 -20.10 9.13
CA TYR A 169 30.99 -19.55 10.48
C TYR A 169 29.63 -18.92 10.74
N GLU A 170 29.02 -19.20 11.89
CA GLU A 170 27.73 -18.60 12.25
C GLU A 170 27.84 -17.79 13.54
N THR A 171 27.69 -16.48 13.41
CA THR A 171 27.59 -15.56 14.54
C THR A 171 26.30 -15.81 15.32
N ILE A 172 25.18 -15.99 14.62
CA ILE A 172 23.90 -16.43 15.18
C ILE A 172 23.68 -17.90 14.80
N PRO A 173 23.87 -18.85 15.74
CA PRO A 173 23.91 -20.28 15.42
C PRO A 173 22.58 -20.86 14.97
N TYR A 174 22.60 -21.65 13.90
CA TYR A 174 21.46 -22.46 13.48
C TYR A 174 21.82 -23.77 12.74
N PHE A 175 22.84 -23.77 11.85
CA PHE A 175 23.18 -24.91 10.97
C PHE A 175 24.62 -25.39 11.14
N PHE A 176 25.60 -24.56 10.78
CA PHE A 176 27.02 -24.84 10.94
C PHE A 176 27.54 -24.61 12.37
N ALA A 177 26.71 -24.10 13.27
CA ALA A 177 27.05 -23.99 14.68
C ALA A 177 25.96 -24.61 15.58
N SER A 178 26.40 -25.21 16.68
CA SER A 178 25.48 -25.68 17.72
C SER A 178 24.74 -24.50 18.37
N PRO A 179 23.57 -24.72 19.00
CA PRO A 179 22.80 -23.63 19.62
C PRO A 179 23.56 -22.77 20.64
N ASP A 180 24.57 -23.34 21.29
CA ASP A 180 25.48 -22.67 22.24
C ASP A 180 26.66 -21.95 21.56
N GLY A 181 26.78 -22.01 20.23
CA GLY A 181 27.75 -21.29 19.40
C GLY A 181 29.04 -22.04 19.10
N THR A 182 29.10 -23.35 19.33
CA THR A 182 30.26 -24.14 18.94
C THR A 182 30.19 -24.39 17.44
N GLN A 183 31.16 -23.84 16.70
CA GLN A 183 31.27 -24.00 15.25
C GLN A 183 31.57 -25.47 14.87
N ALA A 184 31.02 -25.91 13.75
CA ALA A 184 31.18 -27.27 13.26
C ALA A 184 32.56 -27.49 12.62
N ILE A 185 32.96 -28.77 12.57
CA ILE A 185 34.06 -29.22 11.72
C ILE A 185 33.43 -29.95 10.53
N ILE A 186 33.49 -29.35 9.35
CA ILE A 186 33.02 -29.97 8.11
C ILE A 186 34.08 -30.93 7.59
N SER A 187 33.67 -32.06 7.03
CA SER A 187 34.60 -33.05 6.51
C SER A 187 34.02 -33.83 5.33
N THR A 188 34.90 -34.29 4.43
CA THR A 188 34.51 -35.22 3.37
C THR A 188 33.99 -36.53 3.99
N PRO A 189 33.13 -37.29 3.28
CA PRO A 189 32.58 -38.54 3.82
C PRO A 189 33.62 -39.57 4.29
N ASP A 190 34.83 -39.53 3.73
CA ASP A 190 35.96 -40.39 4.11
C ASP A 190 36.89 -39.77 5.17
N GLY A 191 36.60 -38.55 5.62
CA GLY A 191 37.35 -37.79 6.62
C GLY A 191 38.75 -37.34 6.18
N THR A 192 39.10 -37.50 4.90
CA THR A 192 40.45 -37.16 4.40
C THR A 192 40.70 -35.66 4.28
N LEU A 193 39.62 -34.88 4.16
CA LEU A 193 39.65 -33.43 4.18
C LEU A 193 38.67 -32.95 5.26
N SER A 194 39.13 -32.07 6.12
CA SER A 194 38.30 -31.42 7.14
C SER A 194 38.66 -29.94 7.26
N TYR A 195 37.67 -29.13 7.60
CA TYR A 195 37.83 -27.72 7.86
C TYR A 195 37.03 -27.32 9.10
N ASP A 196 37.64 -26.56 10.00
CA ASP A 196 37.01 -26.07 11.21
C ASP A 196 36.36 -24.72 10.89
N CYS A 197 35.03 -24.64 11.02
CA CYS A 197 34.30 -23.41 10.74
C CYS A 197 34.67 -22.28 11.68
N ALA A 198 35.25 -22.56 12.86
CA ALA A 198 35.85 -21.53 13.72
C ALA A 198 37.01 -20.78 13.05
N GLY A 199 37.61 -21.34 12.00
CA GLY A 199 38.63 -20.69 11.17
C GLY A 199 38.08 -19.91 9.98
N ALA A 200 36.76 -19.84 9.82
CA ALA A 200 36.07 -19.26 8.66
C ALA A 200 35.31 -17.93 8.87
N PRO A 201 35.47 -17.15 9.97
CA PRO A 201 34.71 -15.93 10.12
C PRO A 201 35.08 -14.91 9.04
N LEU A 202 34.13 -14.02 8.71
CA LEU A 202 34.33 -12.94 7.76
C LEU A 202 35.25 -11.85 8.30
N ASP A 203 35.88 -11.10 7.41
CA ASP A 203 36.63 -9.88 7.72
C ASP A 203 35.69 -8.72 8.02
N ASP A 204 35.37 -8.53 9.30
CA ASP A 204 34.53 -7.44 9.80
C ASP A 204 35.28 -6.11 10.01
N ASN A 205 36.53 -6.02 9.53
CA ASN A 205 37.28 -4.77 9.50
C ASN A 205 36.98 -3.98 8.22
N VAL A 206 35.72 -3.56 8.08
CA VAL A 206 35.26 -2.77 6.94
C VAL A 206 35.80 -1.33 7.01
N GLN A 207 36.50 -0.90 5.95
CA GLN A 207 37.11 0.44 5.87
C GLN A 207 36.37 1.33 4.86
N VAL A 208 35.98 2.52 5.31
CA VAL A 208 35.33 3.55 4.50
C VAL A 208 36.26 4.00 3.39
N LEU A 209 35.74 4.03 2.16
CA LEU A 209 36.41 4.56 0.99
C LEU A 209 36.28 6.08 0.95
N VAL A 210 37.41 6.75 0.68
CA VAL A 210 37.50 8.18 0.40
C VAL A 210 38.43 8.36 -0.81
N GLY A 211 37.92 8.90 -1.91
CA GLY A 211 38.65 9.03 -3.17
C GLY A 211 39.14 7.69 -3.73
N GLY A 212 38.38 6.61 -3.49
CA GLY A 212 38.69 5.24 -3.92
C GLY A 212 39.80 4.56 -3.12
N GLN A 213 40.23 5.14 -2.00
CA GLN A 213 41.21 4.56 -1.07
C GLN A 213 40.56 4.25 0.27
N GLN A 214 40.96 3.14 0.89
CA GLN A 214 40.52 2.82 2.25
C GLN A 214 41.12 3.83 3.24
N ALA A 215 40.28 4.45 4.06
CA ALA A 215 40.69 5.52 4.97
C ALA A 215 40.62 5.11 6.44
N TYR A 216 39.41 4.89 6.96
CA TYR A 216 39.16 4.59 8.37
C TYR A 216 38.08 3.52 8.50
N ARG A 217 38.08 2.80 9.62
CA ARG A 217 37.10 1.74 9.88
C ARG A 217 35.70 2.31 10.10
N LEU A 218 34.68 1.67 9.53
CA LEU A 218 33.29 1.95 9.86
C LEU A 218 32.98 1.37 11.24
N THR A 219 32.59 2.22 12.17
CA THR A 219 32.25 1.91 13.56
C THR A 219 30.84 2.34 13.93
N ASN A 220 30.16 3.09 13.05
CA ASN A 220 28.82 3.61 13.25
C ASN A 220 28.06 3.59 11.92
N ALA A 221 26.91 2.93 11.89
CA ALA A 221 26.03 2.87 10.73
C ALA A 221 25.02 4.02 10.65
N ILE A 222 25.10 5.02 11.55
CA ILE A 222 24.27 6.22 11.46
C ILE A 222 24.73 7.05 10.25
N PRO A 223 23.83 7.31 9.27
CA PRO A 223 24.17 8.07 8.07
C PRO A 223 24.45 9.54 8.42
N CYS A 224 25.41 10.14 7.72
CA CYS A 224 25.61 11.59 7.79
C CYS A 224 24.51 12.33 7.02
N GLU A 225 23.91 13.34 7.63
CA GLU A 225 23.03 14.31 6.96
C GLU A 225 23.85 15.48 6.38
N THR A 226 24.86 15.90 7.14
CA THR A 226 25.91 16.85 6.73
C THR A 226 27.23 16.39 7.32
N ASP A 227 28.34 17.00 6.90
CA ASP A 227 29.68 16.59 7.33
C ASP A 227 29.81 16.53 8.86
N GLY A 228 29.95 15.30 9.37
CA GLY A 228 30.10 15.03 10.81
C GLY A 228 28.83 15.27 11.64
N GLN A 229 27.65 15.34 11.03
CA GLN A 229 26.36 15.41 11.71
C GLN A 229 25.43 14.27 11.27
N PRO A 230 24.83 13.53 12.22
CA PRO A 230 24.97 13.65 13.68
C PRO A 230 26.40 13.33 14.18
N GLU A 231 26.74 13.76 15.39
CA GLU A 231 28.09 13.55 15.95
C GLU A 231 28.47 12.07 15.91
N GLY A 232 29.60 11.76 15.27
CA GLY A 232 30.09 10.39 15.11
C GLY A 232 29.55 9.65 13.89
N CYS A 233 28.76 10.29 13.01
CA CYS A 233 28.50 9.76 11.68
C CYS A 233 29.81 9.69 10.86
N GLN A 234 29.89 8.72 9.94
CA GLN A 234 31.14 8.41 9.24
C GLN A 234 31.05 8.41 7.71
N MET A 235 29.86 8.20 7.16
CA MET A 235 29.60 8.24 5.73
C MET A 235 28.16 8.65 5.44
N PHE A 236 27.93 9.26 4.29
CA PHE A 236 26.61 9.59 3.79
C PHE A 236 25.90 8.33 3.25
N PRO A 237 24.56 8.35 3.16
CA PRO A 237 23.85 7.38 2.35
C PRO A 237 24.40 7.33 0.93
N ASN A 238 24.51 6.13 0.37
CA ASN A 238 24.98 5.94 -0.99
C ASN A 238 24.04 4.99 -1.71
N ASP A 239 23.09 5.54 -2.44
CA ASP A 239 22.25 4.77 -3.34
C ASP A 239 23.02 4.43 -4.63
N LYS A 240 24.19 3.79 -4.53
CA LYS A 240 24.97 3.26 -5.67
C LYS A 240 25.40 4.32 -6.71
N THR A 241 25.52 5.60 -6.33
CA THR A 241 25.83 6.71 -7.26
C THR A 241 27.32 6.99 -7.37
N ASN A 242 28.08 6.81 -6.29
CA ASN A 242 29.53 7.05 -6.26
C ASN A 242 30.25 5.84 -5.66
N MET A 243 31.12 5.20 -6.45
CA MET A 243 31.87 4.00 -6.02
C MET A 243 33.24 4.31 -5.42
N LEU A 244 33.59 5.59 -5.27
CA LEU A 244 34.87 6.05 -4.72
C LEU A 244 34.74 6.54 -3.28
N ASP A 245 33.53 6.89 -2.84
CA ASP A 245 33.26 7.47 -1.52
C ASP A 245 32.02 6.85 -0.88
N ASN A 246 31.89 6.96 0.44
CA ASN A 246 30.68 6.55 1.19
C ASN A 246 30.28 5.08 0.99
N ILE A 247 31.28 4.20 0.93
CA ILE A 247 31.12 2.75 0.96
C ILE A 247 32.21 2.21 1.89
N ALA A 248 31.87 1.31 2.80
CA ALA A 248 32.87 0.60 3.59
C ALA A 248 33.19 -0.76 2.95
N LEU A 249 34.45 -1.17 2.95
CA LEU A 249 34.93 -2.35 2.24
C LEU A 249 35.90 -3.16 3.11
N SER A 250 35.70 -4.47 3.19
CA SER A 250 36.66 -5.44 3.72
C SER A 250 37.19 -6.36 2.61
N SER A 251 37.94 -7.39 2.99
CA SER A 251 38.35 -8.43 2.02
C SER A 251 37.21 -9.32 1.54
N ASP A 252 36.13 -9.45 2.32
CA ASP A 252 35.03 -10.39 2.04
C ASP A 252 33.75 -9.69 1.54
N TYR A 253 33.43 -8.50 2.05
CA TYR A 253 32.19 -7.80 1.72
C TYR A 253 32.31 -6.28 1.78
N SER A 254 31.24 -5.59 1.39
CA SER A 254 31.09 -4.13 1.46
C SER A 254 29.80 -3.74 2.17
N VAL A 255 29.77 -2.53 2.73
CA VAL A 255 28.61 -1.93 3.41
C VAL A 255 28.30 -0.58 2.78
N GLN A 256 27.05 -0.41 2.36
CA GLN A 256 26.45 0.88 1.98
C GLN A 256 25.38 1.23 3.01
N LEU A 257 25.18 2.52 3.28
CA LEU A 257 24.04 2.96 4.12
C LEU A 257 22.91 3.45 3.22
N LYS A 258 21.70 3.06 3.61
CA LYS A 258 20.47 3.70 3.14
C LYS A 258 20.25 5.04 3.84
N ASP A 259 19.29 5.80 3.34
CA ASP A 259 18.80 7.05 3.93
C ASP A 259 18.21 6.86 5.33
N ASP A 260 17.52 5.74 5.56
CA ASP A 260 17.03 5.31 6.89
C ASP A 260 18.14 4.74 7.82
N GLY A 261 19.38 4.71 7.35
CA GLY A 261 20.55 4.22 8.09
C GLY A 261 20.69 2.70 8.15
N LYS A 262 19.80 1.93 7.51
CA LYS A 262 19.97 0.47 7.44
C LYS A 262 21.20 0.13 6.58
N PRO A 263 22.07 -0.79 7.07
CA PRO A 263 23.20 -1.26 6.28
C PRO A 263 22.73 -2.19 5.16
N LEU A 264 23.34 -2.03 4.00
CA LEU A 264 23.21 -2.93 2.86
C LEU A 264 24.57 -3.60 2.63
N TYR A 265 24.62 -4.89 2.87
CA TYR A 265 25.82 -5.70 2.70
C TYR A 265 25.91 -6.23 1.27
N GLY A 266 27.06 -6.09 0.61
CA GLY A 266 27.27 -6.54 -0.78
C GLY A 266 28.60 -7.26 -0.99
N TRP A 267 28.64 -8.25 -1.88
CA TRP A 267 29.84 -9.06 -2.18
C TRP A 267 30.04 -9.39 -3.67
N GLY A 268 29.33 -8.66 -4.54
CA GLY A 268 29.33 -8.85 -5.98
C GLY A 268 30.41 -8.08 -6.73
N GLY A 269 30.34 -8.13 -8.06
CA GLY A 269 31.24 -7.41 -8.98
C GLY A 269 30.53 -6.46 -9.95
N ILE A 270 29.20 -6.37 -9.88
CA ILE A 270 28.40 -5.42 -10.67
C ILE A 270 27.29 -4.82 -9.81
N HIS A 271 26.82 -3.64 -10.20
CA HIS A 271 25.53 -3.10 -9.77
C HIS A 271 24.54 -3.09 -10.92
N LYS A 272 23.26 -3.08 -10.55
CA LYS A 272 22.14 -2.84 -11.46
C LYS A 272 21.48 -1.52 -11.08
N ARG A 273 21.15 -0.70 -12.07
CA ARG A 273 20.39 0.54 -11.92
C ARG A 273 19.18 0.48 -12.84
N PRO A 274 18.02 0.05 -12.34
CA PRO A 274 16.80 0.13 -13.11
C PRO A 274 16.42 1.60 -13.33
N ASN A 275 15.81 1.91 -14.47
CA ASN A 275 14.97 3.10 -14.58
C ASN A 275 13.62 2.76 -13.93
N ASP A 276 12.88 3.80 -13.55
CA ASP A 276 11.55 3.69 -12.98
C ASP A 276 10.58 4.50 -13.85
N ILE A 277 9.40 3.96 -14.12
CA ILE A 277 8.27 4.75 -14.62
C ILE A 277 7.33 4.95 -13.44
N ARG A 278 6.99 6.21 -13.16
CA ARG A 278 6.19 6.60 -12.01
C ARG A 278 4.84 7.13 -12.48
N MET A 279 3.77 6.69 -11.82
CA MET A 279 2.43 7.21 -12.02
C MET A 279 1.97 7.90 -10.74
N TYR A 280 1.25 9.01 -10.90
CA TYR A 280 0.64 9.79 -9.83
C TYR A 280 -0.89 9.67 -9.90
N ALA A 281 -1.53 9.45 -8.75
CA ALA A 281 -2.97 9.51 -8.63
C ALA A 281 -3.36 10.31 -7.39
N GLN A 282 -4.29 11.25 -7.56
CA GLN A 282 -4.94 11.98 -6.48
C GLN A 282 -6.30 11.32 -6.19
N LEU A 283 -6.45 10.74 -5.01
CA LEU A 283 -7.68 10.08 -4.56
C LEU A 283 -8.40 10.97 -3.55
N ALA A 284 -9.70 11.20 -3.77
CA ALA A 284 -10.47 12.09 -2.91
C ALA A 284 -10.49 11.60 -1.45
N LEU A 285 -10.40 12.55 -0.52
CA LEU A 285 -10.62 12.35 0.92
C LEU A 285 -12.00 12.88 1.37
N PRO A 286 -12.49 12.48 2.56
CA PRO A 286 -13.71 13.07 3.13
C PRO A 286 -13.63 14.59 3.23
N GLU A 287 -14.64 15.30 2.75
CA GLU A 287 -14.65 16.77 2.71
C GLU A 287 -14.62 17.41 4.11
N GLU A 288 -15.17 16.74 5.11
CA GLU A 288 -15.09 17.17 6.51
C GLU A 288 -13.66 17.17 7.07
N TRP A 289 -12.76 16.33 6.55
CA TRP A 289 -11.35 16.33 6.99
C TRP A 289 -10.61 17.58 6.51
N LYS A 290 -10.99 18.13 5.35
CA LYS A 290 -10.37 19.32 4.75
C LYS A 290 -10.89 20.63 5.35
N THR A 291 -12.12 20.60 5.87
CA THR A 291 -12.84 21.81 6.31
C THR A 291 -12.94 21.94 7.82
N SER A 292 -12.82 20.83 8.56
CA SER A 292 -12.85 20.82 10.01
C SER A 292 -11.49 21.12 10.62
N THR A 293 -11.48 21.70 11.83
CA THR A 293 -10.29 21.76 12.69
C THR A 293 -10.17 20.54 13.61
N GLU A 294 -11.14 19.61 13.55
CA GLU A 294 -11.13 18.37 14.30
C GLU A 294 -10.16 17.36 13.69
N ASN A 295 -9.58 16.51 14.54
CA ASN A 295 -8.71 15.42 14.12
C ASN A 295 -9.44 14.10 14.36
N PHE A 296 -9.90 13.46 13.29
CA PHE A 296 -10.66 12.22 13.35
C PHE A 296 -9.71 11.03 13.51
N VAL A 297 -10.09 10.07 14.35
CA VAL A 297 -9.32 8.83 14.52
C VAL A 297 -9.69 7.86 13.41
N VAL A 298 -8.72 7.39 12.65
CA VAL A 298 -8.92 6.42 11.56
C VAL A 298 -8.82 5.02 12.14
N THR A 299 -9.89 4.25 12.01
CA THR A 299 -10.01 2.88 12.55
C THR A 299 -9.75 1.81 11.50
N ARG A 300 -9.87 2.15 10.22
CA ARG A 300 -9.52 1.30 9.07
C ARG A 300 -9.06 2.17 7.92
N ALA A 301 -8.00 1.79 7.23
CA ALA A 301 -7.58 2.43 5.99
C ALA A 301 -6.91 1.41 5.07
N GLU A 302 -7.52 1.19 3.91
CA GLU A 302 -7.08 0.22 2.91
C GLU A 302 -6.94 0.90 1.55
N LEU A 303 -5.81 0.65 0.88
CA LEU A 303 -5.63 1.03 -0.52
C LEU A 303 -5.79 -0.22 -1.40
N VAL A 304 -6.78 -0.18 -2.27
CA VAL A 304 -7.09 -1.24 -3.23
C VAL A 304 -6.51 -0.86 -4.58
N VAL A 305 -5.66 -1.71 -5.16
CA VAL A 305 -5.05 -1.50 -6.47
C VAL A 305 -5.27 -2.73 -7.36
N ASN A 306 -5.83 -2.51 -8.55
CA ASN A 306 -6.01 -3.54 -9.56
C ASN A 306 -4.92 -3.44 -10.62
N HIS A 307 -4.21 -4.54 -10.86
CA HIS A 307 -3.04 -4.57 -11.74
C HIS A 307 -2.78 -5.99 -12.25
N TRP A 308 -1.78 -6.19 -13.11
CA TRP A 308 -1.25 -7.52 -13.40
C TRP A 308 -0.24 -7.96 -12.36
N ILE A 309 -0.21 -9.26 -12.04
CA ILE A 309 0.91 -9.86 -11.32
C ILE A 309 2.20 -9.48 -12.05
N THR A 310 3.08 -8.76 -11.35
CA THR A 310 4.32 -8.26 -11.93
C THR A 310 5.39 -9.34 -11.86
N ASN A 311 6.44 -9.18 -12.65
CA ASN A 311 7.64 -10.04 -12.60
C ASN A 311 8.77 -9.42 -11.77
N ASN A 312 8.57 -8.22 -11.24
CA ASN A 312 9.54 -7.49 -10.47
C ASN A 312 9.04 -7.25 -9.03
N PRO A 313 9.68 -7.85 -8.01
CA PRO A 313 9.31 -7.63 -6.62
C PRO A 313 9.67 -6.24 -6.08
N ASN A 314 10.27 -5.37 -6.89
CA ASN A 314 10.60 -3.99 -6.56
C ASN A 314 9.59 -2.97 -7.11
N ASP A 315 8.49 -3.40 -7.71
CA ASP A 315 7.41 -2.50 -8.09
C ASP A 315 6.67 -2.04 -6.82
N GLN A 316 6.62 -0.74 -6.57
CA GLN A 316 6.23 -0.17 -5.27
C GLN A 316 4.90 0.59 -5.35
N LEU A 317 4.17 0.54 -4.24
CA LEU A 317 3.09 1.46 -3.92
C LEU A 317 3.61 2.44 -2.87
N ARG A 318 3.45 3.74 -3.11
CA ARG A 318 3.94 4.83 -2.24
C ARG A 318 2.79 5.77 -1.88
N PRO A 319 1.90 5.34 -0.96
CA PRO A 319 0.90 6.20 -0.31
C PRO A 319 1.57 7.41 0.32
N GLU A 320 1.17 8.64 0.00
CA GLU A 320 1.75 9.87 0.56
C GLU A 320 3.29 9.94 0.44
N ASP A 321 3.87 9.29 -0.58
CA ASP A 321 5.31 9.03 -0.74
C ASP A 321 6.00 8.27 0.42
N LEU A 322 5.21 7.72 1.35
CA LEU A 322 5.70 6.93 2.48
C LEU A 322 6.26 5.58 2.01
N GLU A 323 7.36 5.19 2.64
CA GLU A 323 7.86 3.82 2.63
C GLU A 323 7.41 3.10 3.89
N ASN A 324 7.02 1.84 3.76
CA ASN A 324 6.68 1.00 4.91
C ASN A 324 7.26 -0.39 4.75
N GLU A 325 8.38 -0.63 5.44
CA GLU A 325 9.04 -1.94 5.51
C GLU A 325 8.55 -2.78 6.70
N ALA A 326 7.68 -2.23 7.57
CA ALA A 326 7.08 -2.95 8.69
C ALA A 326 5.90 -3.85 8.25
N ALA A 327 5.17 -3.45 7.21
CA ALA A 327 4.22 -4.30 6.52
C ALA A 327 4.98 -5.42 5.80
N THR A 328 4.95 -6.63 6.35
CA THR A 328 5.87 -7.72 5.95
C THR A 328 5.18 -8.88 5.27
N GLY A 329 3.85 -8.93 5.30
CA GLY A 329 3.04 -10.07 4.91
C GLY A 329 3.21 -11.25 5.86
N ARG A 330 2.94 -12.46 5.37
CA ARG A 330 3.05 -13.67 6.18
C ARG A 330 4.49 -14.02 6.48
N LYS A 331 4.83 -14.06 7.76
CA LYS A 331 6.11 -14.52 8.29
C LYS A 331 6.12 -16.04 8.51
N PRO A 332 7.29 -16.65 8.74
CA PRO A 332 7.39 -18.07 9.07
C PRO A 332 6.72 -18.41 10.40
N SER A 333 6.07 -19.56 10.48
CA SER A 333 5.46 -20.05 11.71
C SER A 333 6.52 -20.65 12.66
N TYR A 334 6.40 -20.36 13.94
CA TYR A 334 7.38 -20.79 14.95
C TYR A 334 6.77 -21.01 16.34
N ARG A 335 7.54 -21.68 17.19
CA ARG A 335 7.31 -21.76 18.64
C ARG A 335 8.43 -21.06 19.39
N ILE A 336 8.11 -20.49 20.53
CA ILE A 336 9.06 -19.82 21.41
C ILE A 336 9.38 -20.75 22.59
N GLU A 337 10.66 -21.07 22.76
CA GLU A 337 11.18 -21.76 23.94
C GLU A 337 11.92 -20.74 24.82
N GLY A 338 11.73 -20.80 26.14
CA GLY A 338 12.28 -19.80 27.07
C GLY A 338 11.48 -18.48 27.09
N ASP A 339 11.95 -17.50 27.86
CA ASP A 339 11.32 -16.20 28.08
C ASP A 339 12.35 -15.06 27.98
N GLY A 340 11.94 -13.89 27.50
CA GLY A 340 12.78 -12.70 27.42
C GLY A 340 14.12 -12.96 26.73
N ASP A 341 15.22 -12.61 27.40
CA ASP A 341 16.58 -12.78 26.88
C ASP A 341 17.01 -14.25 26.67
N ALA A 342 16.25 -15.20 27.22
CA ALA A 342 16.45 -16.64 27.01
C ALA A 342 15.61 -17.22 25.86
N ALA A 343 14.83 -16.38 25.16
CA ALA A 343 13.91 -16.84 24.13
C ALA A 343 14.63 -17.36 22.88
N VAL A 344 14.25 -18.55 22.43
CA VAL A 344 14.68 -19.16 21.17
C VAL A 344 13.45 -19.46 20.33
N TRP A 345 13.41 -18.97 19.09
CA TRP A 345 12.31 -19.22 18.17
C TRP A 345 12.68 -20.37 17.27
N LYS A 346 11.79 -21.36 17.19
CA LYS A 346 12.02 -22.58 16.44
C LYS A 346 10.91 -22.82 15.43
N SER A 347 11.27 -23.13 14.19
CA SER A 347 10.29 -23.44 13.14
C SER A 347 9.30 -24.53 13.57
N THR A 348 8.03 -24.36 13.21
CA THR A 348 6.97 -25.37 13.42
C THR A 348 6.60 -26.09 12.12
N VAL A 349 7.01 -25.56 10.98
CA VAL A 349 6.69 -26.10 9.64
C VAL A 349 7.96 -26.62 8.98
N PRO A 350 7.96 -27.86 8.45
CA PRO A 350 9.04 -28.32 7.62
C PRO A 350 8.96 -27.64 6.24
N CYS A 351 10.07 -27.08 5.76
CA CYS A 351 10.10 -26.25 4.56
C CYS A 351 11.48 -26.24 3.88
N TYR A 352 11.71 -25.34 2.93
CA TYR A 352 13.03 -25.14 2.32
C TYR A 352 13.52 -23.72 2.58
N GLU A 353 14.82 -23.52 2.52
CA GLU A 353 15.47 -22.21 2.41
C GLU A 353 15.68 -21.82 0.94
N GLY A 354 16.00 -20.55 0.71
CA GLY A 354 16.20 -19.99 -0.63
C GLY A 354 17.34 -20.60 -1.43
N ASP A 355 18.30 -21.20 -0.74
CA ASP A 355 19.43 -21.95 -1.29
C ASP A 355 19.08 -23.43 -1.55
N SER A 356 17.85 -23.84 -1.28
CA SER A 356 17.31 -25.21 -1.40
C SER A 356 17.66 -26.15 -0.23
N ASP A 357 18.19 -25.64 0.87
CA ASP A 357 18.40 -26.46 2.06
C ASP A 357 17.06 -26.81 2.72
N ILE A 358 16.92 -28.06 3.16
CA ILE A 358 15.68 -28.60 3.72
C ILE A 358 15.61 -28.29 5.21
N ILE A 359 14.50 -27.69 5.64
CA ILE A 359 13.98 -27.65 7.00
C ILE A 359 13.07 -28.90 7.21
N ASP A 360 13.59 -30.09 7.51
CA ASP A 360 12.86 -31.32 7.89
C ASP A 360 13.58 -32.14 9.01
N THR A 361 12.86 -32.96 9.78
CA THR A 361 13.48 -33.94 10.70
C THR A 361 13.35 -35.37 10.20
N GLU A 362 14.50 -36.06 10.15
CA GLU A 362 14.77 -37.51 10.22
C GLU A 362 15.77 -38.01 9.17
N SER A 363 16.99 -38.22 9.67
CA SER A 363 17.92 -39.26 9.27
C SER A 363 18.43 -39.27 7.81
N GLY A 364 19.43 -38.42 7.59
CA GLY A 364 20.70 -38.86 7.01
C GLY A 364 20.95 -38.49 5.56
N ALA A 365 21.74 -37.44 5.36
CA ALA A 365 22.76 -37.38 4.32
C ALA A 365 23.86 -36.38 4.75
N PHE A 366 25.07 -36.62 4.27
CA PHE A 366 26.32 -35.98 4.69
C PHE A 366 26.45 -34.55 4.15
N ASP A 367 26.04 -33.57 4.94
CA ASP A 367 26.49 -32.17 5.05
C ASP A 367 26.07 -31.72 6.46
N PRO A 368 26.62 -30.67 7.11
CA PRO A 368 26.49 -30.51 8.56
C PRO A 368 25.04 -30.28 8.99
N SER A 369 24.41 -31.38 9.41
CA SER A 369 23.14 -31.52 10.12
C SER A 369 21.85 -31.02 9.43
N PHE A 370 20.97 -31.99 9.16
CA PHE A 370 19.51 -31.87 9.06
C PHE A 370 18.92 -30.70 9.90
N ILE A 371 18.51 -29.63 9.21
CA ILE A 371 17.67 -28.54 9.71
C ILE A 371 16.25 -29.09 9.72
N GLY A 372 15.48 -29.06 10.82
CA GLY A 372 14.13 -29.65 10.89
C GLY A 372 13.09 -28.79 11.59
N VAL A 373 11.86 -29.29 11.80
CA VAL A 373 10.96 -28.67 12.79
C VAL A 373 11.73 -28.54 14.11
N GLY A 374 11.94 -27.32 14.58
CA GLY A 374 12.94 -27.07 15.64
C GLY A 374 14.12 -26.21 15.23
N THR A 375 14.24 -25.86 13.96
CA THR A 375 15.31 -24.99 13.42
C THR A 375 15.23 -23.64 14.06
N ILE A 376 16.38 -23.16 14.52
CA ILE A 376 16.48 -21.87 15.18
C ILE A 376 16.30 -20.78 14.12
N LEU A 377 15.17 -20.07 14.20
CA LEU A 377 14.91 -18.84 13.44
C LEU A 377 15.42 -17.61 14.20
N LYS A 378 15.42 -17.68 15.54
CA LYS A 378 15.94 -16.63 16.42
C LYS A 378 16.58 -17.22 17.66
N ASN A 379 17.77 -16.76 18.01
CA ASN A 379 18.56 -17.12 19.17
C ASN A 379 18.87 -15.87 20.01
N THR A 380 17.90 -15.40 20.80
CA THR A 380 18.06 -14.19 21.63
C THR A 380 19.30 -14.25 22.56
N PRO A 381 19.66 -15.40 23.17
CA PRO A 381 20.90 -15.52 23.95
C PRO A 381 22.20 -15.19 23.18
N LYS A 382 22.16 -15.18 21.85
CA LYS A 382 23.28 -14.87 20.96
C LYS A 382 23.15 -13.50 20.29
N ALA A 383 22.12 -12.74 20.61
CA ALA A 383 21.98 -11.36 20.17
C ALA A 383 23.18 -10.52 20.64
N LEU A 384 23.68 -9.68 19.75
CA LEU A 384 24.80 -8.78 20.01
C LEU A 384 24.30 -7.45 20.57
N ASP A 385 25.07 -6.85 21.47
CA ASP A 385 24.79 -5.50 21.99
C ASP A 385 25.22 -4.45 20.94
N PRO A 386 24.29 -3.64 20.40
CA PRO A 386 24.63 -2.57 19.45
C PRO A 386 25.58 -1.51 20.00
N LEU A 387 25.71 -1.42 21.33
CA LEU A 387 26.60 -0.47 22.01
C LEU A 387 27.95 -1.10 22.40
N ALA A 388 28.17 -2.39 22.13
CA ALA A 388 29.41 -3.05 22.49
C ALA A 388 30.60 -2.48 21.72
N THR A 389 31.72 -2.32 22.42
CA THR A 389 33.00 -2.03 21.79
C THR A 389 33.44 -3.24 20.99
N THR A 390 33.79 -3.02 19.73
CA THR A 390 34.03 -4.09 18.77
C THR A 390 35.38 -4.75 18.87
N GLY A 391 35.42 -5.95 18.31
CA GLY A 391 36.67 -6.60 17.97
C GLY A 391 37.43 -5.91 16.84
N GLU A 392 38.76 -6.01 16.86
CA GLU A 392 39.69 -5.58 15.82
C GLU A 392 40.15 -6.74 14.91
N SER A 393 39.64 -7.96 15.14
CA SER A 393 40.00 -9.16 14.39
C SER A 393 38.77 -9.97 13.96
N ALA A 394 38.92 -10.77 12.90
CA ALA A 394 37.86 -11.67 12.41
C ALA A 394 37.41 -12.72 13.46
N ALA A 395 38.20 -12.97 14.50
CA ALA A 395 37.83 -13.90 15.57
C ALA A 395 36.89 -13.28 16.63
N GLU A 396 36.63 -11.98 16.54
CA GLU A 396 35.77 -11.24 17.47
C GLU A 396 34.44 -10.89 16.79
N HIS A 397 33.42 -10.54 17.58
CA HIS A 397 32.08 -10.31 17.04
C HIS A 397 32.01 -9.12 16.07
N PRO A 398 31.17 -9.23 15.02
CA PRO A 398 30.88 -8.11 14.12
C PRO A 398 30.21 -6.94 14.85
N TYR A 399 30.19 -5.77 14.20
CA TYR A 399 29.31 -4.69 14.62
C TYR A 399 27.86 -5.12 14.41
N ALA A 400 27.01 -4.96 15.43
CA ALA A 400 25.58 -5.20 15.32
C ALA A 400 24.87 -4.04 14.60
N PHE A 401 25.32 -3.69 13.38
CA PHE A 401 24.73 -2.65 12.55
C PHE A 401 23.34 -3.03 12.06
N SER A 402 23.14 -4.31 11.73
CA SER A 402 21.86 -4.82 11.26
C SER A 402 21.03 -5.43 12.40
N SER A 403 19.72 -5.32 12.27
CA SER A 403 18.76 -5.72 13.31
C SER A 403 18.73 -7.23 13.55
N ASP A 404 19.22 -8.03 12.61
CA ASP A 404 19.36 -9.48 12.77
C ASP A 404 20.41 -9.85 13.83
N LEU A 405 21.55 -9.15 13.85
CA LEU A 405 22.58 -9.34 14.89
C LEU A 405 22.08 -8.88 16.26
N ALA A 406 21.44 -7.71 16.32
CA ALA A 406 20.91 -7.15 17.57
C ALA A 406 19.69 -7.92 18.10
N GLY A 407 18.92 -8.54 17.21
CA GLY A 407 17.76 -9.36 17.54
C GLY A 407 18.08 -10.85 17.72
N GLY A 408 19.25 -11.30 17.27
CA GLY A 408 19.64 -12.71 17.21
C GLY A 408 18.83 -13.51 16.19
N TYR A 409 18.44 -12.94 15.05
CA TYR A 409 17.77 -13.68 13.97
C TYR A 409 18.80 -14.43 13.12
N SER A 410 18.48 -15.66 12.69
CA SER A 410 19.34 -16.47 11.83
C SER A 410 19.01 -16.30 10.35
N ASN A 411 19.87 -16.81 9.46
CA ASN A 411 19.60 -16.90 8.02
C ASN A 411 18.21 -17.52 7.73
N ALA A 412 17.89 -18.64 8.39
CA ALA A 412 16.65 -19.38 8.23
C ALA A 412 15.38 -18.52 8.34
N TYR A 413 15.38 -17.51 9.22
CA TYR A 413 14.23 -16.62 9.40
C TYR A 413 13.93 -15.80 8.15
N TYR A 414 14.98 -15.36 7.45
CA TYR A 414 14.87 -14.51 6.27
C TYR A 414 14.72 -15.33 4.98
N THR A 415 15.30 -16.53 4.92
CA THR A 415 15.40 -17.31 3.67
C THR A 415 14.44 -18.50 3.59
N THR A 416 13.73 -18.87 4.65
CA THR A 416 12.72 -19.93 4.55
C THR A 416 11.59 -19.55 3.60
N ILE A 417 11.09 -20.52 2.82
CA ILE A 417 9.95 -20.34 1.91
C ILE A 417 8.60 -20.58 2.59
N ASN A 418 8.56 -20.82 3.91
CA ASN A 418 7.32 -20.82 4.70
C ASN A 418 6.88 -19.37 4.96
N ARG A 419 6.62 -18.61 3.90
CA ARG A 419 6.23 -17.20 4.00
C ARG A 419 5.54 -16.75 2.72
N ASP A 420 4.84 -15.63 2.79
CA ASP A 420 4.33 -14.95 1.61
C ASP A 420 4.22 -13.44 1.89
N PRO A 421 5.15 -12.63 1.36
CA PRO A 421 5.18 -11.18 1.64
C PRO A 421 3.98 -10.40 1.08
N PHE A 422 3.17 -11.02 0.22
CA PHE A 422 2.05 -10.38 -0.48
C PHE A 422 0.68 -10.89 -0.03
N GLU A 423 0.65 -11.62 1.09
CA GLU A 423 -0.56 -12.03 1.79
C GLU A 423 -0.72 -11.27 3.11
N TRP A 424 -1.98 -11.04 3.47
CA TRP A 424 -2.38 -10.68 4.82
C TRP A 424 -2.07 -11.83 5.77
N SER A 425 -1.39 -11.55 6.88
CA SER A 425 -0.95 -12.53 7.87
C SER A 425 -1.85 -12.51 9.09
N TYR A 426 -2.36 -13.68 9.48
CA TYR A 426 -3.18 -13.87 10.66
C TYR A 426 -2.55 -14.90 11.59
N ASP A 427 -2.64 -14.69 12.90
CA ASP A 427 -2.41 -15.73 13.90
C ASP A 427 -3.72 -16.47 14.15
N ALA A 428 -3.83 -17.69 13.62
CA ALA A 428 -5.05 -18.48 13.67
C ALA A 428 -5.35 -19.05 15.06
N ASN A 429 -4.33 -19.14 15.91
CA ASN A 429 -4.46 -19.62 17.26
C ASN A 429 -3.52 -18.81 18.16
N PRO A 430 -3.91 -17.58 18.54
CA PRO A 430 -3.05 -16.65 19.26
C PRO A 430 -2.59 -17.27 20.59
N ASP A 431 -1.36 -17.77 20.59
CA ASP A 431 -0.65 -18.31 21.73
C ASP A 431 0.69 -17.56 21.86
N PRO A 432 1.00 -16.98 23.03
CA PRO A 432 2.25 -16.24 23.22
C PRO A 432 3.53 -17.08 23.01
N LYS A 433 3.41 -18.41 22.92
CA LYS A 433 4.50 -19.36 22.68
C LYS A 433 4.40 -20.10 21.36
N ILE A 434 3.30 -20.01 20.62
CA ILE A 434 3.14 -20.65 19.31
C ILE A 434 2.52 -19.63 18.36
N GLN A 435 3.24 -19.36 17.29
CA GLN A 435 2.86 -18.40 16.26
C GLN A 435 2.55 -19.21 15.00
N ASP A 436 1.26 -19.42 14.74
CA ASP A 436 0.76 -20.21 13.60
C ASP A 436 0.18 -19.27 12.54
N PHE A 437 1.09 -18.72 11.72
CA PHE A 437 0.72 -17.71 10.75
C PHE A 437 0.08 -18.31 9.51
N ILE A 438 -1.13 -17.85 9.20
CA ILE A 438 -1.90 -18.21 8.01
C ILE A 438 -2.07 -16.98 7.12
N GLY A 439 -1.96 -17.20 5.81
CA GLY A 439 -1.99 -16.15 4.79
C GLY A 439 -3.35 -16.04 4.10
N SER A 440 -3.69 -14.84 3.65
CA SER A 440 -4.83 -14.59 2.76
C SER A 440 -4.50 -13.52 1.73
N ALA A 441 -4.98 -13.71 0.49
CA ALA A 441 -4.78 -12.73 -0.59
C ALA A 441 -5.54 -11.41 -0.36
N LEU A 442 -6.60 -11.44 0.46
CA LEU A 442 -7.45 -10.30 0.83
C LEU A 442 -7.69 -10.29 2.35
N PRO A 443 -8.08 -9.14 2.95
CA PRO A 443 -8.44 -9.09 4.37
C PRO A 443 -9.51 -10.14 4.72
N ASN A 444 -9.26 -10.93 5.77
CA ASN A 444 -10.19 -11.95 6.24
C ASN A 444 -10.12 -12.13 7.76
N ALA A 445 -10.99 -11.41 8.47
CA ALA A 445 -11.09 -11.45 9.93
C ALA A 445 -11.50 -12.83 10.50
N SER A 446 -11.94 -13.79 9.67
CA SER A 446 -12.27 -15.15 10.14
C SER A 446 -11.04 -16.04 10.35
N LEU A 447 -9.85 -15.60 9.93
CA LEU A 447 -8.61 -16.37 10.01
C LEU A 447 -7.84 -16.20 11.31
N GLY A 448 -8.24 -15.28 12.18
CA GLY A 448 -7.58 -15.04 13.47
C GLY A 448 -7.27 -13.56 13.72
N GLU A 449 -6.29 -13.32 14.58
CA GLU A 449 -5.80 -11.96 14.89
C GLU A 449 -4.88 -11.48 13.76
N LEU A 450 -5.07 -10.24 13.28
CA LEU A 450 -4.22 -9.66 12.25
C LEU A 450 -2.82 -9.41 12.82
N VAL A 451 -1.80 -9.96 12.15
CA VAL A 451 -0.39 -9.81 12.54
C VAL A 451 0.30 -8.76 11.68
N SER A 452 0.07 -8.77 10.36
CA SER A 452 0.60 -7.79 9.42
C SER A 452 -0.18 -7.86 8.10
N GLY A 453 -0.35 -6.72 7.44
CA GLY A 453 -0.79 -6.64 6.06
C GLY A 453 0.32 -7.01 5.06
N PRO A 454 -0.02 -7.11 3.76
CA PRO A 454 0.97 -7.36 2.73
C PRO A 454 1.91 -6.15 2.56
N ARG A 455 3.11 -6.41 2.04
CA ARG A 455 4.07 -5.34 1.67
C ARG A 455 3.42 -4.30 0.77
N TRP A 456 3.84 -3.04 0.93
CA TRP A 456 3.39 -1.91 0.11
C TRP A 456 3.99 -1.92 -1.31
N ARG A 457 3.61 -2.94 -2.08
CA ARG A 457 4.17 -3.28 -3.38
C ARG A 457 3.09 -3.84 -4.29
N LEU A 458 3.30 -3.75 -5.60
CA LEU A 458 2.50 -4.54 -6.53
C LEU A 458 2.87 -6.01 -6.37
N LYS A 459 1.87 -6.89 -6.28
CA LYS A 459 2.06 -8.33 -6.11
C LYS A 459 2.87 -8.94 -7.28
N PRO A 460 4.08 -9.47 -7.01
CA PRO A 460 4.93 -10.11 -8.00
C PRO A 460 4.84 -11.65 -7.90
N ASN A 461 5.50 -12.35 -8.82
CA ASN A 461 5.63 -13.81 -8.75
C ASN A 461 6.79 -14.33 -7.88
N LYS A 462 7.53 -13.45 -7.18
CA LYS A 462 8.77 -13.76 -6.46
C LYS A 462 8.72 -13.25 -5.03
N PHE A 463 9.44 -13.92 -4.11
CA PHE A 463 9.52 -13.51 -2.71
C PHE A 463 10.08 -12.09 -2.49
N GLY A 464 11.08 -11.69 -3.28
CA GLY A 464 11.60 -10.32 -3.24
C GLY A 464 12.95 -10.19 -2.55
N GLN A 465 13.06 -9.29 -1.58
CA GLN A 465 14.33 -8.70 -1.14
C GLN A 465 15.37 -9.73 -0.64
N ASP A 466 14.96 -10.64 0.24
CA ASP A 466 15.85 -11.65 0.85
C ASP A 466 15.98 -12.92 0.02
N LEU A 467 14.97 -13.19 -0.81
CA LEU A 467 14.92 -14.33 -1.74
C LEU A 467 14.78 -13.83 -3.19
N PRO A 468 15.79 -13.11 -3.68
CA PRO A 468 15.76 -12.42 -4.95
C PRO A 468 15.75 -13.41 -6.12
N GLY A 469 14.65 -13.43 -6.86
CA GLY A 469 14.53 -14.26 -8.07
C GLY A 469 13.98 -15.65 -7.85
N LEU A 470 13.70 -16.07 -6.61
CA LEU A 470 12.96 -17.28 -6.32
C LEU A 470 11.46 -17.02 -6.46
N GLU A 471 10.78 -17.80 -7.31
CA GLU A 471 9.33 -17.72 -7.45
C GLU A 471 8.60 -18.25 -6.21
N ILE A 472 7.40 -17.72 -5.94
CA ILE A 472 6.56 -18.22 -4.85
C ILE A 472 5.83 -19.50 -5.33
N PRO A 473 6.01 -20.64 -4.66
CA PRO A 473 5.44 -21.90 -5.14
C PRO A 473 3.94 -22.00 -4.83
N LEU A 474 3.19 -22.64 -5.73
CA LEU A 474 1.77 -22.93 -5.54
C LEU A 474 1.55 -23.94 -4.40
N ILE A 475 2.39 -24.99 -4.38
CA ILE A 475 2.47 -25.93 -3.27
C ILE A 475 3.51 -25.41 -2.30
N GLU A 476 3.05 -24.86 -1.18
CA GLU A 476 3.94 -24.35 -0.13
C GLU A 476 4.95 -25.41 0.32
N CYS A 477 6.18 -24.96 0.60
CA CYS A 477 7.26 -25.82 1.07
C CYS A 477 7.62 -26.99 0.13
N SER A 478 7.31 -26.89 -1.16
CA SER A 478 7.86 -27.78 -2.19
C SER A 478 9.33 -27.46 -2.46
N ALA A 479 10.09 -28.45 -2.96
CA ALA A 479 11.51 -28.28 -3.26
C ALA A 479 11.74 -27.37 -4.49
N PRO A 480 12.60 -26.34 -4.40
CA PRO A 480 13.06 -25.61 -5.58
C PRO A 480 14.06 -26.45 -6.42
N PRO A 481 14.24 -26.16 -7.72
CA PRO A 481 13.56 -25.13 -8.50
C PRO A 481 12.13 -25.53 -8.89
N PHE A 482 11.23 -24.56 -8.97
CA PHE A 482 9.82 -24.81 -9.26
C PHE A 482 9.55 -24.98 -10.75
N ALA A 483 8.78 -26.00 -11.10
CA ALA A 483 8.21 -26.13 -12.44
C ALA A 483 7.13 -25.05 -12.65
N LYS A 484 6.85 -24.70 -13.91
CA LYS A 484 5.91 -23.62 -14.26
C LYS A 484 4.53 -23.83 -13.62
N GLU A 485 4.06 -25.07 -13.59
CA GLU A 485 2.79 -25.49 -12.99
C GLU A 485 2.73 -25.35 -11.46
N ASN A 486 3.87 -25.15 -10.81
CA ASN A 486 3.99 -24.96 -9.37
C ASN A 486 4.33 -23.51 -9.01
N ILE A 487 4.03 -22.54 -9.87
CA ILE A 487 4.17 -21.10 -9.57
C ILE A 487 2.81 -20.58 -9.10
N LYS A 488 2.76 -19.97 -7.90
CA LYS A 488 1.51 -19.50 -7.28
C LYS A 488 0.89 -18.32 -8.03
N TYR A 489 1.73 -17.37 -8.44
CA TYR A 489 1.30 -16.12 -9.07
C TYR A 489 1.83 -16.06 -10.50
N GLU A 490 0.96 -16.26 -11.48
CA GLU A 490 1.33 -16.20 -12.90
C GLU A 490 1.47 -14.76 -13.37
N VAL A 491 2.67 -14.38 -13.84
CA VAL A 491 2.96 -13.04 -14.37
C VAL A 491 2.00 -12.67 -15.51
N GLY A 492 1.48 -11.44 -15.47
CA GLY A 492 0.55 -10.93 -16.48
C GLY A 492 -0.91 -11.29 -16.24
N THR A 493 -1.24 -11.98 -15.14
CA THR A 493 -2.63 -12.24 -14.76
C THR A 493 -3.20 -11.07 -13.97
N PRO A 494 -4.46 -10.63 -14.23
CA PRO A 494 -5.12 -9.63 -13.40
C PRO A 494 -5.25 -10.07 -11.95
N THR A 495 -4.94 -9.17 -11.02
CA THR A 495 -5.03 -9.36 -9.58
C THR A 495 -5.48 -8.07 -8.90
N THR A 496 -5.94 -8.22 -7.66
CA THR A 496 -6.11 -7.12 -6.72
C THR A 496 -5.06 -7.23 -5.62
N THR A 497 -4.46 -6.10 -5.27
CA THR A 497 -3.63 -5.92 -4.08
C THR A 497 -4.35 -4.96 -3.15
N VAL A 498 -4.51 -5.35 -1.89
CA VAL A 498 -5.11 -4.50 -0.85
C VAL A 498 -4.07 -4.37 0.25
N ILE A 499 -3.57 -3.16 0.48
CA ILE A 499 -2.59 -2.87 1.53
C ILE A 499 -3.27 -2.19 2.72
N ASN A 500 -2.77 -2.45 3.93
CA ASN A 500 -3.21 -1.78 5.14
C ASN A 500 -2.36 -0.52 5.36
N LEU A 501 -2.99 0.64 5.34
CA LEU A 501 -2.31 1.93 5.56
C LEU A 501 -2.06 2.23 7.05
N LEU A 502 -2.69 1.45 7.93
CA LEU A 502 -2.48 1.52 9.38
C LEU A 502 -1.49 0.48 9.91
N ASP A 503 -1.04 -0.48 9.08
CA ASP A 503 -0.01 -1.44 9.46
C ASP A 503 1.33 -0.70 9.55
N TRP A 504 1.93 -0.62 10.74
CA TRP A 504 3.12 0.18 11.00
C TRP A 504 4.04 -0.54 11.99
N GLU A 505 5.23 0.02 12.23
CA GLU A 505 6.20 -0.61 13.14
C GLU A 505 5.65 -0.79 14.56
N GLU A 506 5.95 -1.94 15.16
CA GLU A 506 5.46 -2.30 16.48
C GLU A 506 5.90 -1.26 17.53
N GLY A 507 4.92 -0.65 18.20
CA GLY A 507 5.15 0.38 19.22
C GLY A 507 5.15 1.81 18.67
N GLU A 508 5.01 1.97 17.36
CA GLU A 508 4.79 3.26 16.70
C GLU A 508 3.34 3.38 16.21
N ILE A 509 2.93 4.60 15.88
CA ILE A 509 1.58 4.90 15.38
C ILE A 509 1.75 5.34 13.93
N SER A 510 1.01 4.71 13.02
CA SER A 510 0.99 5.12 11.61
C SER A 510 0.72 6.64 11.51
N PRO A 511 1.46 7.40 10.67
CA PRO A 511 1.15 8.80 10.42
C PRO A 511 -0.29 8.98 9.91
N LEU A 512 -0.85 7.94 9.29
CA LEU A 512 -2.20 7.89 8.73
C LEU A 512 -3.28 7.45 9.75
N ALA A 513 -2.94 7.30 11.03
CA ALA A 513 -3.90 6.91 12.07
C ALA A 513 -4.90 8.03 12.45
N THR A 514 -4.66 9.26 12.00
CA THR A 514 -5.56 10.39 12.25
C THR A 514 -5.71 11.26 11.01
N SER A 515 -6.88 11.85 10.77
CA SER A 515 -7.19 12.63 9.55
C SER A 515 -6.16 13.72 9.25
N ARG A 516 -5.53 14.30 10.29
CA ARG A 516 -4.50 15.33 10.12
C ARG A 516 -3.25 14.84 9.38
N GLY A 517 -2.88 13.57 9.52
CA GLY A 517 -1.74 13.00 8.80
C GLY A 517 -2.00 12.76 7.31
N TRP A 518 -3.25 12.88 6.86
CA TRP A 518 -3.63 12.77 5.46
C TRP A 518 -3.72 14.13 4.76
N VAL A 519 -4.22 15.16 5.47
CA VAL A 519 -4.48 16.48 4.87
C VAL A 519 -3.36 17.50 5.09
N ASP A 520 -2.45 17.24 6.04
CA ASP A 520 -1.34 18.12 6.37
C ASP A 520 -0.02 17.38 6.21
N VAL A 521 0.59 17.56 5.03
CA VAL A 521 1.89 16.96 4.70
C VAL A 521 2.99 17.39 5.67
N THR A 522 2.88 18.57 6.30
CA THR A 522 3.89 19.05 7.26
C THR A 522 3.80 18.34 8.61
N ALA A 523 2.71 17.62 8.87
CA ALA A 523 2.56 16.75 10.02
C ALA A 523 3.25 15.39 9.83
N ASN A 524 3.76 15.09 8.63
CA ASN A 524 4.41 13.82 8.31
C ASN A 524 5.95 13.97 8.30
N GLU A 525 6.60 13.48 9.36
CA GLU A 525 8.06 13.57 9.51
C GLU A 525 8.85 12.59 8.61
N TYR A 526 8.16 11.65 7.97
CA TYR A 526 8.77 10.62 7.13
C TYR A 526 8.94 11.05 5.67
N VAL A 527 8.47 12.25 5.31
CA VAL A 527 8.50 12.77 3.95
C VAL A 527 9.26 14.10 3.92
N THR A 528 10.16 14.26 2.95
CA THR A 528 10.90 15.51 2.76
C THR A 528 10.27 16.31 1.62
N ILE A 529 9.83 17.54 1.92
CA ILE A 529 9.35 18.50 0.93
C ILE A 529 10.53 19.34 0.42
N VAL A 530 10.67 19.45 -0.91
CA VAL A 530 11.81 20.13 -1.56
C VAL A 530 11.44 21.45 -2.22
N THR A 531 10.16 21.80 -2.27
CA THR A 531 9.66 23.07 -2.80
C THR A 531 9.70 24.18 -1.74
N GLU A 532 9.84 25.43 -2.19
CA GLU A 532 9.85 26.60 -1.30
C GLU A 532 8.46 26.88 -0.69
N ASP A 533 8.45 27.50 0.49
CA ASP A 533 7.21 27.89 1.18
C ASP A 533 6.29 28.73 0.28
N GLY A 534 5.06 28.26 0.06
CA GLY A 534 4.04 28.94 -0.73
C GLY A 534 3.90 28.45 -2.18
N GLU A 535 4.79 27.58 -2.64
CA GLU A 535 4.62 26.80 -3.87
C GLU A 535 3.89 25.47 -3.58
N PRO A 536 3.27 24.83 -4.59
CA PRO A 536 2.71 23.48 -4.42
C PRO A 536 3.75 22.52 -3.86
N ALA A 537 3.38 21.79 -2.81
CA ALA A 537 4.30 20.90 -2.13
C ALA A 537 4.67 19.71 -3.05
N VAL A 538 5.97 19.44 -3.19
CA VAL A 538 6.47 18.26 -3.90
C VAL A 538 7.52 17.57 -3.04
N THR A 539 7.46 16.25 -2.95
CA THR A 539 8.43 15.46 -2.19
C THR A 539 9.78 15.38 -2.88
N SER A 540 10.81 14.97 -2.16
CA SER A 540 12.14 14.69 -2.72
C SER A 540 12.13 13.58 -3.79
N ASN A 541 11.08 12.75 -3.85
CA ASN A 541 10.86 11.76 -4.90
C ASN A 541 9.98 12.27 -6.05
N GLY A 542 9.58 13.54 -6.04
CA GLY A 542 8.78 14.15 -7.11
C GLY A 542 7.30 13.85 -7.05
N LEU A 543 6.75 13.42 -5.90
CA LEU A 543 5.31 13.26 -5.73
C LEU A 543 4.68 14.62 -5.39
N PRO A 544 3.67 15.09 -6.15
CA PRO A 544 2.85 16.22 -5.73
C PRO A 544 2.07 15.88 -4.45
N MET A 545 2.04 16.81 -3.50
CA MET A 545 1.32 16.68 -2.24
C MET A 545 0.20 17.72 -2.18
N THR A 546 -1.03 17.25 -1.97
CA THR A 546 -2.28 17.99 -2.05
C THR A 546 -3.05 17.89 -0.72
N SER A 547 -4.29 18.37 -0.70
CA SER A 547 -5.21 18.15 0.43
C SER A 547 -6.04 16.86 0.30
N ASP A 548 -5.80 16.09 -0.76
CA ASP A 548 -6.36 14.76 -1.01
C ASP A 548 -5.29 13.70 -0.77
N PHE A 549 -5.64 12.42 -0.94
CA PHE A 549 -4.67 11.35 -0.77
C PHE A 549 -3.84 11.17 -2.03
N ASP A 550 -2.53 11.30 -1.90
CA ASP A 550 -1.61 11.27 -3.03
C ASP A 550 -0.90 9.91 -3.12
N LEU A 551 -1.08 9.22 -4.25
CA LEU A 551 -0.51 7.90 -4.50
C LEU A 551 0.54 7.97 -5.61
N ALA A 552 1.76 7.51 -5.31
CA ALA A 552 2.74 7.17 -6.33
C ALA A 552 2.80 5.65 -6.56
N VAL A 553 2.88 5.23 -7.82
CA VAL A 553 3.15 3.84 -8.20
C VAL A 553 4.44 3.78 -9.01
N TYR A 554 5.41 2.99 -8.56
CA TYR A 554 6.72 2.89 -9.22
C TYR A 554 6.85 1.53 -9.91
N ILE A 555 6.93 1.53 -11.24
CA ILE A 555 7.20 0.33 -12.05
C ILE A 555 8.67 0.34 -12.44
N LYS A 556 9.44 -0.62 -11.93
CA LYS A 556 10.92 -0.57 -12.01
C LYS A 556 11.46 -1.60 -13.01
N GLY A 557 12.46 -1.22 -13.79
CA GLY A 557 13.52 -2.08 -14.34
C GLY A 557 13.17 -3.25 -15.28
N ASP A 558 11.90 -3.58 -15.53
CA ASP A 558 11.53 -4.70 -16.40
C ASP A 558 10.96 -4.24 -17.74
N SER A 559 11.59 -4.74 -18.81
CA SER A 559 11.19 -4.49 -20.20
C SER A 559 9.91 -5.22 -20.63
N LYS A 560 9.49 -6.25 -19.88
CA LYS A 560 8.19 -6.87 -20.13
C LYS A 560 7.12 -5.95 -19.58
N SER A 561 6.10 -5.71 -20.38
CA SER A 561 5.01 -4.85 -19.98
C SER A 561 4.22 -5.41 -18.79
N THR A 562 3.77 -4.53 -17.92
CA THR A 562 2.81 -4.79 -16.84
C THR A 562 1.64 -3.82 -16.96
N ALA A 563 0.46 -4.22 -16.51
CA ALA A 563 -0.73 -3.39 -16.54
C ALA A 563 -1.10 -2.90 -15.15
N LEU A 564 -1.53 -1.65 -15.06
CA LEU A 564 -2.10 -1.01 -13.88
C LEU A 564 -3.46 -0.43 -14.27
N TYR A 565 -4.53 -0.84 -13.59
CA TYR A 565 -5.90 -0.50 -13.99
C TYR A 565 -6.44 0.68 -13.20
N ASN A 566 -6.59 0.50 -11.89
CA ASN A 566 -7.20 1.51 -11.04
C ASN A 566 -6.77 1.37 -9.59
N ALA A 567 -7.02 2.44 -8.82
CA ALA A 567 -6.87 2.48 -7.38
C ALA A 567 -8.12 3.06 -6.71
N GLN A 568 -8.39 2.60 -5.49
CA GLN A 568 -9.48 3.11 -4.65
C GLN A 568 -9.07 3.08 -3.17
N LEU A 569 -9.43 4.13 -2.45
CA LEU A 569 -9.19 4.27 -1.03
C LEU A 569 -10.46 3.93 -0.24
N ILE A 570 -10.33 3.08 0.77
CA ILE A 570 -11.42 2.66 1.67
C ILE A 570 -11.02 3.01 3.10
N ILE A 571 -11.82 3.84 3.78
CA ILE A 571 -11.53 4.37 5.11
C ILE A 571 -12.72 4.14 6.04
N GLU A 572 -12.45 3.80 7.30
CA GLU A 572 -13.39 3.97 8.41
C GLU A 572 -12.76 4.86 9.48
N TYR A 573 -13.51 5.80 10.03
CA TYR A 573 -13.04 6.73 11.07
C TYR A 573 -14.13 7.07 12.08
N GLU A 574 -13.71 7.49 13.28
CA GLU A 574 -14.61 8.01 14.30
C GLU A 574 -15.09 9.41 13.92
N GLY A 575 -16.38 9.57 13.64
CA GLY A 575 -16.98 10.85 13.25
C GLY A 575 -18.46 10.93 13.58
N GLU A 576 -19.10 12.04 13.21
CA GLU A 576 -20.56 12.11 13.19
C GLU A 576 -21.04 11.58 11.84
N VAL A 577 -21.76 10.44 11.85
CA VAL A 577 -22.42 9.96 10.63
C VAL A 577 -23.40 11.05 10.19
N PRO A 578 -23.34 11.53 8.93
CA PRO A 578 -24.31 12.49 8.46
C PRO A 578 -25.71 11.90 8.65
N MET A 579 -26.53 12.53 9.50
CA MET A 579 -27.93 12.13 9.65
C MET A 579 -28.59 12.30 8.28
N VAL A 580 -28.95 11.21 7.63
CA VAL A 580 -29.89 11.24 6.50
C VAL A 580 -31.17 11.82 7.07
N ASN A 581 -31.49 13.08 6.73
CA ASN A 581 -32.73 13.69 7.17
C ASN A 581 -33.88 12.98 6.44
N THR A 582 -34.60 12.12 7.16
CA THR A 582 -35.74 11.36 6.62
C THR A 582 -37.07 12.11 6.71
N ASP A 583 -37.07 13.39 7.11
CA ASP A 583 -38.29 14.19 7.23
C ASP A 583 -39.12 14.16 5.93
N VAL A 584 -40.45 14.09 6.09
CA VAL A 584 -41.44 14.13 5.01
C VAL A 584 -42.44 15.27 5.32
N ASP A 585 -42.78 16.09 4.33
CA ASP A 585 -43.82 17.14 4.45
C ASP A 585 -44.49 17.32 3.07
N VAL A 586 -45.78 17.00 2.95
CA VAL A 586 -46.54 17.16 1.70
C VAL A 586 -47.59 18.24 1.84
N ALA A 587 -47.55 19.24 0.97
CA ALA A 587 -48.47 20.36 1.03
C ALA A 587 -49.43 20.40 -0.16
N LEU A 588 -50.69 20.77 0.08
CA LEU A 588 -51.59 21.22 -0.99
C LEU A 588 -51.27 22.68 -1.35
N THR A 589 -50.44 22.86 -2.37
CA THR A 589 -50.01 24.21 -2.80
C THR A 589 -51.06 24.91 -3.66
N ALA A 590 -51.95 24.16 -4.31
CA ALA A 590 -53.13 24.72 -4.96
C ALA A 590 -54.31 23.74 -5.01
N PHE A 591 -55.52 24.28 -4.88
CA PHE A 591 -56.74 23.54 -5.21
C PHE A 591 -57.73 24.45 -5.93
N ALA A 592 -58.13 24.07 -7.14
CA ALA A 592 -59.08 24.81 -7.94
C ALA A 592 -60.22 23.90 -8.42
N ALA A 593 -61.45 24.34 -8.21
CA ALA A 593 -62.64 23.74 -8.81
C ALA A 593 -63.30 24.74 -9.77
N SER A 594 -64.02 24.24 -10.77
CA SER A 594 -64.79 25.09 -11.70
C SER A 594 -65.73 26.02 -10.91
N ALA A 595 -65.51 27.34 -10.99
CA ALA A 595 -66.23 28.31 -10.15
C ALA A 595 -67.74 28.37 -10.44
N THR A 596 -68.15 28.06 -11.66
CA THR A 596 -69.56 28.02 -12.06
C THR A 596 -69.78 26.99 -13.16
N VAL A 597 -70.79 26.13 -12.99
CA VAL A 597 -71.23 25.15 -13.99
C VAL A 597 -72.75 25.17 -14.14
N SER A 598 -73.27 24.79 -15.30
CA SER A 598 -74.71 24.55 -15.45
C SER A 598 -75.11 23.17 -14.93
N PHE A 599 -76.38 22.98 -14.60
CA PHE A 599 -76.91 21.65 -14.26
C PHE A 599 -76.57 20.64 -15.37
N ASN A 600 -76.17 19.43 -14.95
CA ASN A 600 -75.74 18.34 -15.81
C ASN A 600 -74.46 18.62 -16.63
N GLN A 601 -73.64 19.59 -16.24
CA GLN A 601 -72.29 19.82 -16.77
C GLN A 601 -71.20 19.34 -15.79
N THR A 602 -70.00 19.13 -16.31
CA THR A 602 -68.85 18.66 -15.54
C THR A 602 -68.18 19.80 -14.78
N VAL A 603 -67.93 19.58 -13.49
CA VAL A 603 -67.00 20.33 -12.64
C VAL A 603 -65.63 19.70 -12.80
N ALA A 604 -64.69 20.43 -13.40
CA ALA A 604 -63.29 20.06 -13.40
C ALA A 604 -62.61 20.59 -12.14
N MET A 605 -61.72 19.78 -11.56
CA MET A 605 -60.95 20.05 -10.34
C MET A 605 -59.47 19.71 -10.58
N VAL A 606 -58.58 20.58 -10.11
CA VAL A 606 -57.13 20.38 -10.16
C VAL A 606 -56.57 20.61 -8.75
N VAL A 607 -55.76 19.67 -8.29
CA VAL A 607 -55.05 19.72 -7.01
C VAL A 607 -53.55 19.63 -7.30
N ASP A 608 -52.76 20.57 -6.78
CA ASP A 608 -51.31 20.52 -6.82
C ASP A 608 -50.78 20.09 -5.45
N VAL A 609 -49.97 19.03 -5.44
CA VAL A 609 -49.30 18.49 -4.26
C VAL A 609 -47.80 18.70 -4.40
N SER A 610 -47.15 19.27 -3.39
CA SER A 610 -45.70 19.52 -3.40
C SER A 610 -45.03 18.83 -2.22
N ASN A 611 -43.84 18.24 -2.43
CA ASN A 611 -43.00 17.72 -1.34
C ASN A 611 -42.02 18.81 -0.89
N LEU A 612 -42.08 19.18 0.39
CA LEU A 612 -41.29 20.28 0.96
C LEU A 612 -40.03 19.80 1.70
N LYS A 613 -39.76 18.49 1.72
CA LYS A 613 -38.64 17.89 2.46
C LYS A 613 -37.84 16.88 1.63
N PRO A 614 -36.62 16.50 2.10
CA PRO A 614 -35.64 15.77 1.27
C PRO A 614 -36.03 14.34 0.88
N SER A 615 -36.86 13.66 1.67
CA SER A 615 -37.29 12.29 1.39
C SER A 615 -38.32 12.24 0.27
N SER A 616 -38.11 11.38 -0.74
CA SER A 616 -39.15 11.09 -1.74
C SER A 616 -40.38 10.49 -1.07
N VAL A 617 -41.57 10.96 -1.45
CA VAL A 617 -42.83 10.63 -0.75
C VAL A 617 -43.91 10.11 -1.70
N SER A 618 -44.70 9.16 -1.22
CA SER A 618 -45.90 8.63 -1.87
C SER A 618 -47.11 8.84 -0.97
N GLY A 619 -48.28 9.06 -1.56
CA GLY A 619 -49.49 9.35 -0.80
C GLY A 619 -50.75 9.39 -1.65
N GLU A 620 -51.83 9.88 -1.06
CA GLU A 620 -53.12 9.99 -1.71
C GLU A 620 -53.77 11.35 -1.46
N VAL A 621 -54.56 11.81 -2.44
CA VAL A 621 -55.46 12.96 -2.30
C VAL A 621 -56.90 12.50 -2.34
N THR A 622 -57.68 12.93 -1.35
CA THR A 622 -59.13 12.74 -1.29
C THR A 622 -59.85 14.06 -1.52
N ILE A 623 -60.98 14.04 -2.21
CA ILE A 623 -61.82 15.23 -2.45
C ILE A 623 -63.25 14.93 -2.01
N THR A 624 -63.75 15.73 -1.07
CA THR A 624 -65.11 15.67 -0.57
C THR A 624 -65.86 16.96 -0.89
N GLY A 625 -67.06 16.85 -1.46
CA GLY A 625 -67.96 17.97 -1.74
C GLY A 625 -69.18 17.97 -0.83
N VAL A 626 -69.56 19.11 -0.27
CA VAL A 626 -70.81 19.28 0.49
C VAL A 626 -71.71 20.28 -0.24
N THR A 627 -72.88 19.82 -0.65
CA THR A 627 -73.88 20.68 -1.28
C THR A 627 -74.50 21.64 -0.26
N ASN A 628 -75.10 22.74 -0.71
CA ASN A 628 -75.88 23.64 0.14
C ASN A 628 -77.12 22.99 0.81
N GLN A 629 -77.41 21.73 0.50
CA GLN A 629 -78.47 20.92 1.12
C GLN A 629 -77.94 19.89 2.11
N GLY A 630 -76.62 19.85 2.35
CA GLY A 630 -75.99 18.89 3.24
C GLY A 630 -75.77 17.50 2.62
N VAL A 631 -76.01 17.32 1.33
CA VAL A 631 -75.62 16.08 0.61
C VAL A 631 -74.10 16.07 0.43
N VAL A 632 -73.47 14.98 0.86
CA VAL A 632 -72.03 14.72 0.73
C VAL A 632 -71.74 14.00 -0.59
N ILE A 633 -70.67 14.41 -1.26
CA ILE A 633 -70.14 13.84 -2.50
C ILE A 633 -68.71 13.40 -2.20
N GLU A 634 -68.40 12.12 -2.40
CA GLU A 634 -67.05 11.59 -2.27
C GLU A 634 -66.55 11.21 -3.66
N LEU A 635 -65.36 11.71 -4.02
CA LEU A 635 -64.68 11.31 -5.24
C LEU A 635 -63.67 10.19 -4.95
N PRO A 636 -63.35 9.34 -5.93
CA PRO A 636 -62.29 8.34 -5.76
C PRO A 636 -60.96 9.00 -5.35
N PRO A 637 -60.20 8.39 -4.43
CA PRO A 637 -58.87 8.87 -4.07
C PRO A 637 -57.93 8.82 -5.28
N MET A 638 -57.00 9.77 -5.34
CA MET A 638 -55.97 9.87 -6.37
C MET A 638 -54.60 9.65 -5.73
N ALA A 639 -53.89 8.59 -6.12
CA ALA A 639 -52.56 8.30 -5.60
C ALA A 639 -51.47 9.03 -6.39
N PHE A 640 -50.36 9.34 -5.71
CA PHE A 640 -49.09 9.75 -6.29
C PHE A 640 -47.95 8.95 -5.66
N SER A 641 -46.85 8.78 -6.39
CA SER A 641 -45.69 8.03 -5.91
C SER A 641 -44.38 8.73 -6.25
N ASP A 642 -43.37 8.49 -5.42
CA ASP A 642 -41.98 8.90 -5.63
C ASP A 642 -41.80 10.40 -5.93
N LEU A 643 -42.55 11.27 -5.25
CA LEU A 643 -42.44 12.72 -5.41
C LEU A 643 -41.15 13.23 -4.74
N ALA A 644 -40.17 13.66 -5.53
CA ALA A 644 -38.87 14.12 -5.05
C ALA A 644 -38.94 15.49 -4.32
N GLU A 645 -37.87 15.87 -3.62
CA GLU A 645 -37.79 17.15 -2.91
C GLU A 645 -38.03 18.34 -3.84
N GLY A 646 -38.96 19.22 -3.47
CA GLY A 646 -39.29 20.43 -4.22
C GLY A 646 -40.16 20.19 -5.45
N ASP A 647 -40.41 18.92 -5.84
CA ASP A 647 -41.28 18.60 -6.95
C ASP A 647 -42.76 18.81 -6.61
N THR A 648 -43.54 19.09 -7.65
CA THR A 648 -44.99 19.30 -7.56
C THR A 648 -45.69 18.45 -8.62
N ILE A 649 -46.76 17.75 -8.21
CA ILE A 649 -47.61 16.96 -9.09
C ILE A 649 -49.03 17.54 -9.12
N SER A 650 -49.60 17.64 -10.33
CA SER A 650 -50.98 18.07 -10.56
C SER A 650 -51.90 16.87 -10.79
N LEU A 651 -52.87 16.68 -9.88
CA LEU A 651 -53.89 15.63 -9.94
C LEU A 651 -55.23 16.22 -10.41
N ASN A 652 -55.88 15.54 -11.36
CA ASN A 652 -57.11 16.02 -12.00
C ASN A 652 -58.31 15.15 -11.61
N ALA A 653 -59.36 15.78 -11.09
CA ALA A 653 -60.62 15.13 -10.76
C ALA A 653 -61.79 15.78 -11.51
N SER A 654 -62.89 15.04 -11.64
CA SER A 654 -64.11 15.57 -12.24
C SER A 654 -65.38 15.02 -11.61
N TRP A 655 -66.43 15.85 -11.58
CA TRP A 655 -67.75 15.48 -11.08
C TRP A 655 -68.84 16.06 -11.96
N THR A 656 -69.94 15.33 -12.20
CA THR A 656 -71.07 15.84 -12.98
C THR A 656 -72.13 16.46 -12.07
N ALA A 657 -72.54 17.71 -12.35
CA ALA A 657 -73.53 18.46 -11.57
C ALA A 657 -74.97 17.96 -11.72
N ASN A 658 -75.25 16.75 -11.24
CA ASN A 658 -76.51 16.02 -11.44
C ASN A 658 -77.47 16.03 -10.23
N ILE A 659 -77.07 16.63 -9.11
CA ILE A 659 -77.91 16.70 -7.91
C ILE A 659 -78.97 17.80 -8.06
N ILE A 660 -80.23 17.38 -8.06
CA ILE A 660 -81.39 18.26 -8.22
C ILE A 660 -81.51 19.19 -7.00
N ARG A 661 -81.79 20.47 -7.26
CA ARG A 661 -81.94 21.56 -6.28
C ARG A 661 -80.68 22.10 -5.59
N THR A 662 -79.48 21.63 -5.95
CA THR A 662 -78.22 22.23 -5.52
C THR A 662 -77.95 23.56 -6.23
N SER A 663 -77.51 24.57 -5.48
CA SER A 663 -77.07 25.87 -6.02
C SER A 663 -75.59 26.15 -5.80
N ALA A 664 -74.95 25.44 -4.87
CA ALA A 664 -73.50 25.47 -4.66
C ALA A 664 -73.00 24.17 -4.04
N VAL A 665 -71.73 23.84 -4.30
CA VAL A 665 -70.97 22.75 -3.67
C VAL A 665 -69.68 23.35 -3.11
N SER A 666 -69.43 23.11 -1.83
CA SER A 666 -68.14 23.41 -1.18
C SER A 666 -67.28 22.16 -1.22
N TRP A 667 -66.10 22.24 -1.85
CA TRP A 667 -65.16 21.15 -1.99
C TRP A 667 -64.02 21.31 -0.98
N THR A 668 -63.58 20.20 -0.41
CA THR A 668 -62.38 20.09 0.42
C THR A 668 -61.50 18.99 -0.17
N ALA A 669 -60.27 19.35 -0.51
CA ALA A 669 -59.21 18.40 -0.85
C ALA A 669 -58.33 18.18 0.38
N THR A 670 -57.90 16.94 0.60
CA THR A 670 -56.99 16.55 1.67
C THR A 670 -55.93 15.61 1.11
N VAL A 671 -54.65 15.96 1.26
CA VAL A 671 -53.53 15.06 1.00
C VAL A 671 -53.22 14.24 2.25
N THR A 672 -52.72 13.02 2.07
CA THR A 672 -52.23 12.18 3.17
C THR A 672 -51.02 11.41 2.68
N ALA A 673 -49.91 11.51 3.41
CA ALA A 673 -48.72 10.70 3.24
C ALA A 673 -48.23 10.19 4.59
N GLU A 674 -47.54 9.04 4.57
CA GLU A 674 -46.95 8.48 5.79
C GLU A 674 -45.77 9.33 6.24
N GLY A 675 -45.73 9.68 7.53
CA GLY A 675 -44.63 10.45 8.11
C GLY A 675 -44.69 11.97 7.89
N ASP A 676 -45.81 12.48 7.35
CA ASP A 676 -46.02 13.92 7.16
C ASP A 676 -45.97 14.69 8.50
N LEU A 677 -45.11 15.72 8.53
CA LEU A 677 -44.79 16.48 9.73
C LEU A 677 -45.68 17.71 9.94
N ASN A 678 -46.46 18.14 8.94
CA ASN A 678 -47.18 19.42 9.02
C ASN A 678 -48.64 19.37 8.52
N SER A 679 -49.53 18.86 9.36
CA SER A 679 -50.96 18.71 9.01
C SER A 679 -51.73 20.01 8.69
N ASP A 680 -51.15 21.19 8.92
CA ASP A 680 -51.81 22.48 8.66
C ASP A 680 -51.86 22.82 7.17
N ASN A 681 -50.99 22.21 6.34
CA ASN A 681 -50.91 22.46 4.89
C ASN A 681 -51.57 21.34 4.04
N ASP A 682 -52.12 20.30 4.68
CA ASP A 682 -52.68 19.12 4.01
C ASP A 682 -54.05 19.37 3.36
N THR A 683 -54.70 20.49 3.69
CA THR A 683 -56.11 20.73 3.32
C THR A 683 -56.31 22.03 2.57
N ALA A 684 -57.12 21.97 1.51
CA ALA A 684 -57.49 23.12 0.71
C ALA A 684 -58.96 23.07 0.33
N THR A 685 -59.61 24.23 0.15
CA THR A 685 -61.05 24.31 -0.15
C THR A 685 -61.35 25.13 -1.40
N ALA A 686 -62.40 24.74 -2.11
CA ALA A 686 -62.91 25.45 -3.29
C ALA A 686 -64.45 25.47 -3.28
N THR A 687 -65.08 26.32 -4.10
CA THR A 687 -66.55 26.37 -4.19
C THR A 687 -67.01 26.48 -5.63
N THR A 688 -68.00 25.67 -5.99
CA THR A 688 -68.64 25.68 -7.31
C THR A 688 -70.09 26.12 -7.20
N LYS A 689 -70.50 27.14 -7.98
CA LYS A 689 -71.91 27.53 -8.13
C LYS A 689 -72.58 26.76 -9.26
N ILE A 690 -73.79 26.26 -9.04
CA ILE A 690 -74.57 25.54 -10.06
C ILE A 690 -75.67 26.45 -10.59
N ARG A 691 -75.58 26.82 -11.87
CA ARG A 691 -76.62 27.54 -12.62
C ARG A 691 -77.63 26.55 -13.18
N ARG A 692 -78.91 26.91 -13.09
CA ARG A 692 -79.98 26.13 -13.71
C ARG A 692 -80.27 26.61 -15.12
#